data_AF-A0A812T0F2-F1
#
_entry.id   AF-A0A812T0F2-F1
#
_cell.length_a   1.000
_cell.length_b   1.000
_cell.length_c   1.000
_cell.angle_alpha   90.00
_cell.angle_beta   90.00
_cell.angle_gamma   90.00
#
_symmetry.space_group_name_H-M   'P 1'
#
loop_
_entity.id
_entity.type
_entity.pdbx_description
1 polymer ?
#
loop_
_entity_poly.entity_id
_entity_poly.type
_entity_poly.pdbx_seq_one_letter_code
_entity_poly.pdbx_strand_id
1 'polypeptide(L)'
;MVFCPAAQVVAAAALGASCAVLASSVRLSHREAMLENQLEELFAQRPQRARADEALRRNLADVASNTSDSALLTRTSLRKEEDQLGALMSDLSPGSGFLRPFVDTNSTWAPVLRAWHGFKAKGTELFVLVSIFITGAGLSEFFPLLNTVQGFPWPSWFGWFFDLLWWLFRVDVNGPKWKPPVKGEKMGTISFSQLAEEHWGVKLPSFFQDYVTGERVPSWEDHFRHATGIKIIDGLVSSMRSFGLEPIEMLHVTEPRFAFDSEGLTELAWRGFHQFGPTDIKFASNGVWGIKLVEDLMEKFGTKGEVLGPLMTDSAFSAHLTHDGELYHVDMSALEPYKPIPGYAPLGGRASFRAEDGRLKTVFMSYNGSNYTSFEDPQSDEMYAKSIRYGWRMAEASIIASLLSMTNLILHVKDLHLELSASFQAITVDAFAENPTHPIRRMLDPFISRSVQATNDNFKLLFEYKAADFSLAPLPSSEQLKLIEDFIESRPLNLADMDMTRYGRLRGMNASVSSKEAVEDPNLWSWRWHYRALTVQNLYDELLQCWLDANFPGSAKEQDRQIREDPDIQRWWSAMVRHLRPLRRALGTAPDFATSTPTARGLRQSLRTILVWVSWIHEDVGHSAASYVYNPVYTPMCVPEDGLGIPVVSFAWNTAAYRGFVFLERATLLEDPPGFWFDSVECQGLWWWRRCAAPSGDKSLGCFTRFQEKLRKLGEEDKAFSECEKSGFYSCVGRVETAVSS
;
A
#
# COMPACT_ATOMS: atom_id res chain seq x y z
N MET A 1 26.11 31.06 14.24
CA MET A 1 25.18 31.31 15.36
C MET A 1 24.64 29.97 15.80
N VAL A 2 24.78 29.65 17.08
CA VAL A 2 24.33 28.38 17.67
C VAL A 2 22.81 28.37 17.65
N PHE A 3 22.23 27.42 16.91
CA PHE A 3 20.79 27.23 16.74
C PHE A 3 20.16 26.85 18.08
N CYS A 4 19.04 27.48 18.44
CA CYS A 4 18.26 27.12 19.62
C CYS A 4 17.18 26.09 19.23
N PRO A 5 17.28 24.81 19.65
CA PRO A 5 16.29 23.76 19.36
C PRO A 5 15.01 23.89 20.22
N ALA A 6 14.97 24.86 21.13
CA ALA A 6 14.02 24.89 22.23
C ALA A 6 12.56 25.09 21.80
N ALA A 7 12.27 25.83 20.73
CA ALA A 7 10.87 26.11 20.34
C ALA A 7 10.13 24.88 19.78
N GLN A 8 10.82 24.02 19.03
CA GLN A 8 10.26 22.78 18.49
C GLN A 8 10.18 21.68 19.54
N VAL A 9 11.17 21.63 20.45
CA VAL A 9 11.17 20.73 21.61
C VAL A 9 10.04 21.07 22.59
N VAL A 10 9.74 22.37 22.79
CA VAL A 10 8.63 22.82 23.66
C VAL A 10 7.26 22.48 23.06
N ALA A 11 7.10 22.55 21.74
CA ALA A 11 5.85 22.14 21.07
C ALA A 11 5.62 20.61 21.15
N ALA A 12 6.67 19.82 20.92
CA ALA A 12 6.62 18.36 21.08
C ALA A 12 6.39 17.94 22.54
N ALA A 13 7.01 18.64 23.51
CA ALA A 13 6.79 18.40 24.94
C ALA A 13 5.38 18.77 25.39
N ALA A 14 4.79 19.84 24.86
CA ALA A 14 3.40 20.22 25.12
C ALA A 14 2.40 19.21 24.53
N LEU A 15 2.70 18.65 23.34
CA LEU A 15 1.91 17.58 22.74
C LEU A 15 2.02 16.27 23.53
N GLY A 16 3.24 15.88 23.90
CA GLY A 16 3.51 14.72 24.75
C GLY A 16 2.81 14.82 26.11
N ALA A 17 2.80 16.01 26.72
CA ALA A 17 2.05 16.27 27.95
C ALA A 17 0.53 16.17 27.75
N SER A 18 0.00 16.60 26.60
CA SER A 18 -1.44 16.51 26.29
C SER A 18 -1.87 15.05 26.07
N CYS A 19 -1.07 14.25 25.36
CA CYS A 19 -1.27 12.82 25.21
C CYS A 19 -1.11 12.06 26.54
N ALA A 20 -0.20 12.50 27.42
CA ALA A 20 -0.03 11.94 28.76
C ALA A 20 -1.21 12.22 29.68
N VAL A 21 -1.83 13.41 29.58
CA VAL A 21 -3.07 13.76 30.30
C VAL A 21 -4.24 12.91 29.80
N LEU A 22 -4.33 12.65 28.49
CA LEU A 22 -5.28 11.72 27.89
C LEU A 22 -5.09 10.28 28.41
N ALA A 23 -3.86 9.77 28.41
CA ALA A 23 -3.54 8.41 28.85
C ALA A 23 -3.69 8.18 30.36
N SER A 24 -3.34 9.17 31.17
CA SER A 24 -3.55 9.12 32.63
C SER A 24 -5.04 9.18 32.99
N SER A 25 -5.86 9.84 32.17
CA SER A 25 -7.32 9.84 32.32
C SER A 25 -7.94 8.49 31.92
N VAL A 26 -7.40 7.80 30.91
CA VAL A 26 -7.78 6.42 30.55
C VAL A 26 -7.41 5.42 31.66
N ARG A 27 -6.24 5.59 32.31
CA ARG A 27 -5.86 4.78 33.49
C ARG A 27 -6.79 4.98 34.69
N LEU A 28 -7.33 6.20 34.88
CA LEU A 28 -8.26 6.52 35.97
C LEU A 28 -9.64 5.90 35.74
N SER A 29 -10.17 5.93 34.51
CA SER A 29 -11.45 5.28 34.18
C SER A 29 -11.35 3.74 34.21
N HIS A 30 -10.21 3.17 33.83
CA HIS A 30 -10.01 1.72 33.87
C HIS A 30 -9.86 1.16 35.30
N ARG A 31 -9.39 1.99 36.26
CA ARG A 31 -9.29 1.62 37.68
C ARG A 31 -10.64 1.62 38.40
N GLU A 32 -11.63 2.35 37.89
CA GLU A 32 -13.02 2.30 38.38
C GLU A 32 -13.83 1.16 37.74
N ALA A 33 -13.39 0.62 36.60
CA ALA A 33 -14.00 -0.54 35.93
C ALA A 33 -13.54 -1.91 36.50
N MET A 34 -12.49 -1.94 37.34
CA MET A 34 -12.13 -3.12 38.14
C MET A 34 -12.97 -3.20 39.43
N LEU A 35 -14.27 -3.44 39.27
CA LEU A 35 -15.13 -3.98 40.32
C LEU A 35 -15.43 -5.45 39.98
N GLU A 36 -14.42 -6.26 40.28
CA GLU A 36 -14.22 -7.71 40.11
C GLU A 36 -15.28 -8.65 40.71
N ASN A 37 -16.49 -8.20 41.08
CA ASN A 37 -17.39 -9.00 41.92
C ASN A 37 -18.64 -9.61 41.23
N GLN A 38 -18.74 -9.64 39.90
CA GLN A 38 -19.92 -10.24 39.24
C GLN A 38 -19.65 -11.39 38.25
N LEU A 39 -18.38 -11.73 37.98
CA LEU A 39 -18.05 -12.79 37.02
C LEU A 39 -17.82 -14.17 37.67
N GLU A 40 -17.43 -14.25 38.95
CA GLU A 40 -17.27 -15.54 39.64
C GLU A 40 -18.60 -16.22 40.02
N GLU A 41 -19.68 -15.44 40.24
CA GLU A 41 -21.02 -16.01 40.52
C GLU A 41 -21.69 -16.62 39.28
N LEU A 42 -21.30 -16.21 38.07
CA LEU A 42 -21.90 -16.66 36.81
C LEU A 42 -21.38 -18.02 36.32
N PHE A 43 -20.25 -18.51 36.85
CA PHE A 43 -19.69 -19.81 36.44
C PHE A 43 -20.28 -21.02 37.21
N ALA A 44 -21.07 -20.81 38.26
CA ALA A 44 -21.53 -21.88 39.15
C ALA A 44 -22.87 -22.56 38.78
N GLN A 45 -23.63 -22.11 37.77
CA GLN A 45 -24.98 -22.65 37.50
C GLN A 45 -25.17 -23.15 36.05
N ARG A 46 -24.46 -24.22 35.68
CA ARG A 46 -24.60 -24.92 34.39
C ARG A 46 -25.90 -25.73 34.13
N PRO A 47 -26.78 -26.11 35.08
CA PRO A 47 -27.95 -26.95 34.73
C PRO A 47 -29.23 -26.23 34.27
N GLN A 48 -29.28 -24.89 34.21
CA GLN A 48 -30.54 -24.15 33.89
C GLN A 48 -30.69 -23.72 32.42
N ARG A 49 -29.66 -23.87 31.57
CA ARG A 49 -29.67 -23.36 30.18
C ARG A 49 -30.67 -24.02 29.23
N ALA A 50 -31.05 -25.28 29.44
CA ALA A 50 -32.01 -25.96 28.56
C ALA A 50 -33.47 -25.45 28.72
N ARG A 51 -33.81 -24.82 29.86
CA ARG A 51 -35.14 -24.22 30.07
C ARG A 51 -35.18 -22.75 29.68
N ALA A 52 -34.04 -22.07 29.65
CA ALA A 52 -33.91 -20.70 29.20
C ALA A 52 -34.00 -20.57 27.67
N ASP A 53 -33.47 -21.53 26.90
CA ASP A 53 -33.53 -21.48 25.42
C ASP A 53 -34.96 -21.58 24.86
N GLU A 54 -35.87 -22.28 25.54
CA GLU A 54 -37.26 -22.39 25.09
C GLU A 54 -38.13 -21.20 25.53
N ALA A 55 -37.80 -20.58 26.66
CA ALA A 55 -38.37 -19.30 27.07
C ALA A 55 -37.83 -18.14 26.20
N LEU A 56 -36.56 -18.20 25.80
CA LEU A 56 -35.91 -17.24 24.91
C LEU A 56 -36.50 -17.31 23.50
N ARG A 57 -36.79 -18.50 22.96
CA ARG A 57 -37.48 -18.65 21.66
C ARG A 57 -38.91 -18.11 21.65
N ARG A 58 -39.65 -18.23 22.75
CA ARG A 58 -41.01 -17.65 22.86
C ARG A 58 -40.98 -16.14 23.06
N ASN A 59 -40.02 -15.64 23.86
CA ASN A 59 -39.86 -14.19 24.05
C ASN A 59 -39.27 -13.49 22.80
N LEU A 60 -38.44 -14.17 22.00
CA LEU A 60 -37.92 -13.63 20.73
C LEU A 60 -39.00 -13.52 19.62
N ALA A 61 -40.09 -14.30 19.71
CA ALA A 61 -41.21 -14.18 18.78
C ALA A 61 -42.09 -12.95 19.07
N ASP A 62 -42.17 -12.51 20.33
CA ASP A 62 -42.95 -11.32 20.74
C ASP A 62 -42.13 -10.01 20.68
N VAL A 63 -40.78 -10.09 20.70
CA VAL A 63 -39.86 -8.92 20.68
C VAL A 63 -39.57 -8.39 19.26
N ALA A 64 -40.00 -9.07 18.20
CA ALA A 64 -39.82 -8.61 16.81
C ALA A 64 -40.61 -7.33 16.44
N SER A 65 -41.34 -6.71 17.37
CA SER A 65 -42.22 -5.56 17.09
C SER A 65 -41.80 -4.21 17.68
N ASN A 66 -40.66 -4.08 18.39
CA ASN A 66 -40.14 -2.75 18.77
C ASN A 66 -38.61 -2.74 18.98
N THR A 67 -37.97 -1.76 18.34
CA THR A 67 -36.53 -1.44 18.23
C THR A 67 -35.74 -1.35 19.54
N SER A 68 -34.55 -1.95 19.59
CA SER A 68 -33.25 -1.37 20.06
C SER A 68 -32.15 -2.45 19.95
N ASP A 69 -31.21 -2.32 19.02
CA ASP A 69 -29.91 -1.62 19.15
C ASP A 69 -28.79 -2.56 19.66
N SER A 70 -28.26 -3.37 18.73
CA SER A 70 -26.83 -3.69 18.73
C SER A 70 -26.08 -2.47 18.19
N ALA A 71 -25.00 -2.07 18.85
CA ALA A 71 -24.18 -0.87 18.60
C ALA A 71 -23.48 -0.81 17.21
N LEU A 72 -24.26 -0.81 16.13
CA LEU A 72 -23.78 -0.59 14.76
C LEU A 72 -23.98 0.87 14.37
N LEU A 73 -22.91 1.53 13.94
CA LEU A 73 -22.99 2.89 13.43
C LEU A 73 -23.59 2.91 12.01
N THR A 74 -24.49 3.86 11.74
CA THR A 74 -25.13 4.12 10.44
C THR A 74 -25.08 5.62 10.07
N ARG A 75 -25.27 5.96 8.79
CA ARG A 75 -25.37 7.36 8.32
C ARG A 75 -26.40 8.19 9.08
N THR A 76 -27.56 7.60 9.39
CA THR A 76 -28.65 8.28 10.11
C THR A 76 -28.29 8.54 11.57
N SER A 77 -27.60 7.60 12.23
CA SER A 77 -27.11 7.83 13.60
C SER A 77 -26.08 8.96 13.65
N LEU A 78 -25.14 9.01 12.69
CA LEU A 78 -24.14 10.08 12.60
C LEU A 78 -24.79 11.46 12.45
N ARG A 79 -25.74 11.62 11.52
CA ARG A 79 -26.46 12.90 11.31
C ARG A 79 -27.30 13.32 12.51
N LYS A 80 -28.03 12.37 13.10
CA LYS A 80 -28.92 12.66 14.24
C LYS A 80 -28.14 13.12 15.47
N GLU A 81 -26.97 12.54 15.71
CA GLU A 81 -26.11 12.95 16.81
C GLU A 81 -25.43 14.30 16.53
N GLU A 82 -25.07 14.59 15.28
CA GLU A 82 -24.60 15.93 14.86
C GLU A 82 -25.65 17.01 15.10
N ASP A 83 -26.90 16.77 14.70
CA ASP A 83 -28.01 17.71 14.88
C ASP A 83 -28.32 17.92 16.37
N GLN A 84 -28.23 16.86 17.20
CA GLN A 84 -28.41 16.95 18.64
C GLN A 84 -27.25 17.69 19.33
N LEU A 85 -26.01 17.51 18.87
CA LEU A 85 -24.85 18.28 19.34
C LEU A 85 -24.96 19.77 18.95
N GLY A 86 -25.50 20.07 17.77
CA GLY A 86 -25.75 21.44 17.31
C GLY A 86 -26.78 22.17 18.19
N ALA A 87 -27.82 21.47 18.63
CA ALA A 87 -28.88 22.03 19.47
C ALA A 87 -28.48 22.24 20.93
N LEU A 88 -27.60 21.40 21.49
CA LEU A 88 -27.15 21.51 22.90
C LEU A 88 -26.21 22.70 23.14
N MET A 89 -25.69 23.29 22.07
CA MET A 89 -24.59 24.24 22.06
C MET A 89 -25.00 25.70 21.94
N SER A 90 -26.24 25.98 21.50
CA SER A 90 -26.75 27.35 21.42
C SER A 90 -26.93 28.00 22.80
N ASP A 91 -26.91 27.21 23.88
CA ASP A 91 -27.34 27.64 25.21
C ASP A 91 -26.21 27.99 26.20
N LEU A 92 -24.92 27.84 25.83
CA LEU A 92 -23.81 27.99 26.78
C LEU A 92 -22.61 28.76 26.21
N SER A 93 -22.61 30.10 26.36
CA SER A 93 -21.38 30.92 26.31
C SER A 93 -21.40 31.99 27.42
N PRO A 94 -20.28 32.22 28.14
CA PRO A 94 -19.53 33.46 27.90
C PRO A 94 -17.99 33.45 28.18
N GLY A 95 -17.26 34.16 27.31
CA GLY A 95 -16.29 35.25 27.59
C GLY A 95 -15.03 35.07 28.48
N SER A 96 -13.84 34.91 27.88
CA SER A 96 -12.63 35.71 28.17
C SER A 96 -11.51 35.48 27.13
N GLY A 97 -10.83 36.56 26.73
CA GLY A 97 -10.04 36.66 25.48
C GLY A 97 -8.64 36.04 25.46
N PHE A 98 -8.25 35.19 26.42
CA PHE A 98 -6.91 34.57 26.46
C PHE A 98 -6.89 33.14 25.87
N LEU A 99 -8.05 32.52 25.69
CA LEU A 99 -8.21 31.16 25.15
C LEU A 99 -8.77 31.13 23.71
N ARG A 100 -8.66 32.24 22.98
CA ARG A 100 -9.32 32.43 21.67
C ARG A 100 -9.07 31.33 20.62
N PRO A 101 -7.90 30.65 20.53
CA PRO A 101 -7.71 29.52 19.61
C PRO A 101 -8.45 28.23 20.01
N PHE A 102 -8.86 28.12 21.29
CA PHE A 102 -9.51 26.94 21.87
C PHE A 102 -11.04 27.09 21.99
N VAL A 103 -11.59 28.27 21.73
CA VAL A 103 -13.02 28.60 21.89
C VAL A 103 -13.64 29.10 20.57
N ASP A 104 -12.85 29.23 19.50
CA ASP A 104 -13.40 29.51 18.18
C ASP A 104 -14.31 28.33 17.76
N THR A 105 -15.56 28.61 17.42
CA THR A 105 -16.49 27.59 16.92
C THR A 105 -16.02 26.99 15.59
N ASN A 106 -15.11 27.69 14.90
CA ASN A 106 -14.43 27.23 13.70
C ASN A 106 -13.07 26.55 13.98
N SER A 107 -12.69 26.36 15.25
CA SER A 107 -11.50 25.59 15.64
C SER A 107 -11.78 24.09 15.48
N THR A 108 -10.85 23.39 14.84
CA THR A 108 -10.85 21.93 14.63
C THR A 108 -10.84 21.13 15.95
N TRP A 109 -10.46 21.75 17.07
CA TRP A 109 -10.40 21.14 18.40
C TRP A 109 -11.67 21.29 19.23
N ALA A 110 -12.56 22.19 18.81
CA ALA A 110 -13.76 22.47 19.57
C ALA A 110 -14.69 21.23 19.69
N PRO A 111 -14.89 20.37 18.67
CA PRO A 111 -15.67 19.13 18.81
C PRO A 111 -15.09 18.15 19.83
N VAL A 112 -13.76 18.08 19.95
CA VAL A 112 -13.03 17.19 20.86
C VAL A 112 -13.25 17.58 22.32
N LEU A 113 -13.10 18.87 22.64
CA LEU A 113 -13.35 19.40 23.98
C LEU A 113 -14.84 19.31 24.37
N ARG A 114 -15.74 19.42 23.39
CA ARG A 114 -17.20 19.28 23.57
C ARG A 114 -17.62 17.86 23.89
N ALA A 115 -17.02 16.88 23.22
CA ALA A 115 -17.34 15.48 23.41
C ALA A 115 -16.69 14.88 24.68
N TRP A 116 -15.56 15.44 25.13
CA TRP A 116 -14.97 15.16 26.46
C TRP A 116 -15.93 15.45 27.62
N HIS A 117 -16.77 16.49 27.51
CA HIS A 117 -17.75 16.82 28.55
C HIS A 117 -19.03 15.96 28.51
N GLY A 118 -19.39 15.42 27.33
CA GLY A 118 -20.47 14.43 27.18
C GLY A 118 -20.12 13.02 27.67
N PHE A 119 -18.83 12.76 27.90
CA PHE A 119 -18.24 11.49 28.37
C PHE A 119 -18.88 10.94 29.65
N LYS A 120 -19.51 11.81 30.46
CA LYS A 120 -20.11 11.45 31.75
C LYS A 120 -21.49 10.77 31.65
N ALA A 121 -22.14 10.76 30.48
CA ALA A 121 -23.55 10.33 30.36
C ALA A 121 -23.80 9.19 29.35
N LYS A 122 -22.95 9.00 28.34
CA LYS A 122 -23.05 7.93 27.32
C LYS A 122 -21.66 7.51 26.81
N GLY A 123 -20.83 7.02 27.73
CA GLY A 123 -19.37 6.94 27.57
C GLY A 123 -18.86 6.16 26.36
N THR A 124 -19.48 5.05 25.95
CA THR A 124 -18.89 4.13 24.95
C THR A 124 -19.10 4.58 23.51
N GLU A 125 -20.33 4.94 23.12
CA GLU A 125 -20.64 5.43 21.76
C GLU A 125 -19.96 6.78 21.47
N LEU A 126 -19.96 7.68 22.46
CA LEU A 126 -19.29 8.97 22.35
C LEU A 126 -17.77 8.83 22.34
N PHE A 127 -17.18 7.93 23.15
CA PHE A 127 -15.74 7.64 23.09
C PHE A 127 -15.33 7.08 21.74
N VAL A 128 -16.15 6.20 21.15
CA VAL A 128 -15.94 5.65 19.80
C VAL A 128 -15.96 6.77 18.76
N LEU A 129 -16.97 7.62 18.76
CA LEU A 129 -17.08 8.73 17.80
C LEU A 129 -16.00 9.79 18.01
N VAL A 130 -15.60 10.03 19.25
CA VAL A 130 -14.47 10.89 19.59
C VAL A 130 -13.16 10.29 19.17
N SER A 131 -12.95 8.99 19.33
CA SER A 131 -11.73 8.33 18.88
C SER A 131 -11.65 8.32 17.35
N ILE A 132 -12.77 8.08 16.67
CA ILE A 132 -12.90 8.20 15.20
C ILE A 132 -12.61 9.65 14.77
N PHE A 133 -13.17 10.64 15.46
CA PHE A 133 -12.96 12.05 15.14
C PHE A 133 -11.55 12.53 15.47
N ILE A 134 -10.97 12.16 16.61
CA ILE A 134 -9.59 12.50 17.00
C ILE A 134 -8.59 11.80 16.07
N THR A 135 -8.83 10.54 15.73
CA THR A 135 -7.97 9.81 14.80
C THR A 135 -8.11 10.40 13.40
N GLY A 136 -9.32 10.64 12.90
CA GLY A 136 -9.55 11.23 11.58
C GLY A 136 -9.11 12.69 11.46
N ALA A 137 -9.58 13.58 12.34
CA ALA A 137 -9.28 15.01 12.33
C ALA A 137 -7.87 15.32 12.85
N GLY A 138 -7.37 14.57 13.84
CA GLY A 138 -5.99 14.70 14.30
C GLY A 138 -5.03 14.27 13.21
N LEU A 139 -5.21 13.08 12.63
CA LEU A 139 -4.35 12.64 11.51
C LEU A 139 -4.43 13.63 10.36
N SER A 140 -5.60 14.16 9.98
CA SER A 140 -5.74 15.08 8.84
C SER A 140 -5.23 16.50 9.06
N GLU A 141 -5.23 17.01 10.29
CA GLU A 141 -4.63 18.32 10.61
C GLU A 141 -3.10 18.25 10.69
N PHE A 142 -2.56 17.11 11.13
CA PHE A 142 -1.11 16.85 11.10
C PHE A 142 -0.63 16.35 9.74
N PHE A 143 -1.54 15.83 8.91
CA PHE A 143 -1.23 15.26 7.61
C PHE A 143 -0.43 16.21 6.72
N PRO A 144 -0.78 17.50 6.53
CA PRO A 144 0.00 18.41 5.70
C PRO A 144 1.41 18.64 6.24
N LEU A 145 1.59 18.59 7.57
CA LEU A 145 2.90 18.74 8.23
C LEU A 145 3.78 17.50 7.99
N LEU A 146 3.18 16.31 7.99
CA LEU A 146 3.83 15.03 7.72
C LEU A 146 4.02 14.77 6.21
N ASN A 147 3.18 15.39 5.37
CA ASN A 147 3.05 15.21 3.92
C ASN A 147 3.67 16.38 3.12
N THR A 148 4.69 17.04 3.64
CA THR A 148 5.40 18.12 2.93
C THR A 148 6.40 17.62 1.88
N VAL A 149 6.32 16.35 1.50
CA VAL A 149 7.22 15.72 0.55
C VAL A 149 6.77 16.09 -0.87
N GLN A 150 7.53 16.99 -1.50
CA GLN A 150 7.48 17.40 -2.91
C GLN A 150 6.08 17.65 -3.52
N GLY A 151 5.58 18.88 -3.38
CA GLY A 151 4.58 19.44 -4.33
C GLY A 151 3.30 20.00 -3.72
N PHE A 152 2.95 19.67 -2.48
CA PHE A 152 1.71 20.19 -1.88
C PHE A 152 1.90 21.60 -1.28
N PRO A 153 1.01 22.56 -1.61
CA PRO A 153 1.01 23.87 -0.98
C PRO A 153 0.58 23.74 0.49
N TRP A 154 1.22 24.52 1.36
CA TRP A 154 0.84 24.62 2.77
C TRP A 154 -0.58 25.18 2.93
N PRO A 155 -1.31 24.84 4.01
CA PRO A 155 -2.57 25.50 4.35
C PRO A 155 -2.38 27.02 4.36
N SER A 156 -3.24 27.75 3.64
CA SER A 156 -3.07 29.19 3.33
C SER A 156 -2.86 30.11 4.54
N TRP A 157 -3.34 29.71 5.72
CA TRP A 157 -3.22 30.48 6.96
C TRP A 157 -1.86 30.32 7.68
N PHE A 158 -1.11 29.24 7.40
CA PHE A 158 0.27 29.02 7.84
C PHE A 158 1.31 29.20 6.71
N GLY A 159 0.87 29.04 5.45
CA GLY A 159 1.72 29.06 4.27
C GLY A 159 2.53 30.36 4.15
N TRP A 160 1.91 31.52 4.38
CA TRP A 160 2.62 32.80 4.28
C TRP A 160 3.80 32.94 5.27
N PHE A 161 3.69 32.39 6.49
CA PHE A 161 4.75 32.47 7.49
C PHE A 161 5.92 31.56 7.14
N PHE A 162 5.64 30.33 6.70
CA PHE A 162 6.68 29.41 6.26
C PHE A 162 7.27 29.81 4.92
N ASP A 163 6.48 30.25 3.95
CA ASP A 163 6.97 30.81 2.68
C ASP A 163 7.86 32.03 2.93
N LEU A 164 7.50 32.88 3.89
CA LEU A 164 8.34 34.01 4.32
C LEU A 164 9.65 33.53 4.99
N LEU A 165 9.58 32.53 5.89
CA LEU A 165 10.78 31.91 6.46
C LEU A 165 11.66 31.31 5.35
N TRP A 166 11.11 30.50 4.46
CA TRP A 166 11.87 29.84 3.38
C TRP A 166 12.45 30.83 2.37
N TRP A 167 11.71 31.89 2.03
CA TRP A 167 12.19 33.01 1.24
C TRP A 167 13.35 33.75 1.94
N LEU A 168 13.22 34.02 3.26
CA LEU A 168 14.27 34.64 4.07
C LEU A 168 15.51 33.75 4.22
N PHE A 169 15.35 32.42 4.21
CA PHE A 169 16.42 31.44 4.41
C PHE A 169 16.98 30.82 3.12
N ARG A 170 16.54 31.27 1.92
CA ARG A 170 16.99 30.80 0.60
C ARG A 170 17.03 29.27 0.44
N VAL A 171 16.03 28.58 0.97
CA VAL A 171 15.88 27.15 0.71
C VAL A 171 15.33 27.00 -0.70
N ASP A 172 16.08 26.33 -1.58
CA ASP A 172 15.80 26.27 -3.01
C ASP A 172 14.56 25.40 -3.30
N VAL A 173 13.38 26.02 -3.24
CA VAL A 173 12.08 25.40 -3.59
C VAL A 173 11.94 25.23 -5.11
N ASN A 174 12.81 25.84 -5.90
CA ASN A 174 12.78 25.85 -7.37
C ASN A 174 13.95 25.05 -7.98
N GLY A 175 14.66 24.25 -7.19
CA GLY A 175 15.69 23.35 -7.69
C GLY A 175 15.11 22.38 -8.74
N PRO A 176 15.93 21.87 -9.67
CA PRO A 176 15.46 20.92 -10.66
C PRO A 176 14.83 19.69 -9.98
N LYS A 177 13.68 19.23 -10.50
CA LYS A 177 12.95 18.02 -10.01
C LYS A 177 13.89 16.82 -9.87
N TRP A 178 14.88 16.73 -10.76
CA TRP A 178 15.90 15.69 -10.82
C TRP A 178 17.31 16.27 -10.76
N LYS A 179 18.11 15.81 -9.80
CA LYS A 179 19.54 16.15 -9.75
C LYS A 179 20.36 15.04 -10.42
N PRO A 180 21.46 15.38 -11.12
CA PRO A 180 22.32 14.38 -11.73
C PRO A 180 23.08 13.57 -10.66
N PRO A 181 23.42 12.29 -10.94
CA PRO A 181 24.28 11.49 -10.06
C PRO A 181 25.64 12.13 -9.79
N VAL A 182 26.11 11.98 -8.55
CA VAL A 182 27.40 12.54 -8.11
C VAL A 182 28.49 11.48 -8.25
N LYS A 183 29.56 11.81 -8.96
CA LYS A 183 30.72 10.94 -9.11
C LYS A 183 31.39 10.68 -7.75
N GLY A 184 31.70 9.42 -7.48
CA GLY A 184 32.31 8.94 -6.23
C GLY A 184 31.31 8.71 -5.10
N GLU A 185 30.04 9.04 -5.29
CA GLU A 185 29.01 8.83 -4.29
C GLU A 185 28.56 7.36 -4.28
N LYS A 186 28.59 6.75 -3.08
CA LYS A 186 28.11 5.40 -2.80
C LYS A 186 26.94 5.42 -1.84
N MET A 187 26.02 4.49 -1.98
CA MET A 187 24.94 4.23 -1.03
C MET A 187 25.43 3.50 0.22
N GLY A 188 26.48 2.69 0.09
CA GLY A 188 26.90 1.82 1.18
C GLY A 188 25.96 0.62 1.25
N THR A 189 26.29 -0.41 0.50
CA THR A 189 25.57 -1.69 0.52
C THR A 189 25.64 -2.34 1.92
N ILE A 190 24.50 -2.45 2.61
CA ILE A 190 24.39 -2.98 4.00
C ILE A 190 23.26 -4.02 4.10
N SER A 191 23.36 -4.98 5.01
CA SER A 191 22.24 -5.89 5.25
C SER A 191 21.09 -5.20 5.98
N PHE A 192 19.84 -5.60 5.74
CA PHE A 192 18.68 -5.06 6.48
C PHE A 192 18.80 -5.32 7.98
N SER A 193 19.31 -6.48 8.39
CA SER A 193 19.54 -6.78 9.80
C SER A 193 20.52 -5.79 10.45
N GLN A 194 21.61 -5.49 9.75
CA GLN A 194 22.61 -4.54 10.26
C GLN A 194 22.08 -3.11 10.25
N LEU A 195 21.37 -2.69 9.19
CA LEU A 195 20.71 -1.38 9.14
C LEU A 195 19.76 -1.19 10.33
N ALA A 196 18.88 -2.16 10.59
CA ALA A 196 17.92 -2.09 11.68
C ALA A 196 18.59 -2.06 13.06
N GLU A 197 19.67 -2.83 13.26
CA GLU A 197 20.41 -2.83 14.51
C GLU A 197 21.15 -1.50 14.73
N GLU A 198 21.82 -0.97 13.70
CA GLU A 198 22.60 0.27 13.78
C GLU A 198 21.74 1.53 13.88
N HIS A 199 20.62 1.60 13.15
CA HIS A 199 19.78 2.80 13.06
C HIS A 199 18.59 2.79 14.01
N TRP A 200 18.03 1.62 14.31
CA TRP A 200 16.78 1.50 15.10
C TRP A 200 16.98 0.72 16.40
N GLY A 201 18.13 0.08 16.61
CA GLY A 201 18.35 -0.81 17.75
C GLY A 201 17.46 -2.04 17.73
N VAL A 202 16.90 -2.40 16.57
CA VAL A 202 15.96 -3.52 16.39
C VAL A 202 16.70 -4.73 15.85
N LYS A 203 16.56 -5.86 16.53
CA LYS A 203 17.06 -7.15 16.04
C LYS A 203 16.00 -7.80 15.18
N LEU A 204 16.22 -7.77 13.87
CA LEU A 204 15.40 -8.50 12.91
C LEU A 204 15.72 -10.01 12.93
N PRO A 205 14.79 -10.87 12.45
CA PRO A 205 15.08 -12.28 12.22
C PRO A 205 16.34 -12.50 11.37
N SER A 206 17.03 -13.61 11.60
CA SER A 206 18.37 -13.86 11.01
C SER A 206 18.39 -13.86 9.49
N PHE A 207 17.28 -14.21 8.83
CA PHE A 207 17.22 -14.20 7.36
C PHE A 207 17.48 -12.80 6.77
N PHE A 208 17.21 -11.71 7.50
CA PHE A 208 17.47 -10.34 7.03
C PHE A 208 18.96 -10.02 6.85
N GLN A 209 19.87 -10.82 7.40
CA GLN A 209 21.32 -10.67 7.20
C GLN A 209 21.71 -10.94 5.75
N ASP A 210 20.90 -11.70 5.04
CA ASP A 210 21.14 -12.11 3.67
C ASP A 210 20.59 -11.15 2.61
N TYR A 211 19.80 -10.17 3.04
CA TYR A 211 19.12 -9.20 2.17
C TYR A 211 19.72 -7.82 2.37
N VAL A 212 19.88 -7.11 1.26
CA VAL A 212 20.75 -5.94 1.21
C VAL A 212 19.97 -4.70 0.76
N THR A 213 20.31 -3.56 1.35
CA THR A 213 19.79 -2.23 1.04
C THR A 213 20.94 -1.22 1.02
N GLY A 214 20.62 0.06 0.83
CA GLY A 214 21.57 1.15 1.04
C GLY A 214 21.53 1.67 2.48
N GLU A 215 22.72 1.89 3.05
CA GLU A 215 22.96 2.54 4.35
C GLU A 215 22.43 3.98 4.35
N ARG A 216 22.50 4.64 3.20
CA ARG A 216 21.99 5.99 3.01
C ARG A 216 21.26 6.15 1.68
N VAL A 217 20.35 7.11 1.67
CA VAL A 217 19.82 7.71 0.44
C VAL A 217 20.89 8.69 -0.08
N PRO A 218 21.35 8.57 -1.33
CA PRO A 218 22.33 9.51 -1.83
C PRO A 218 21.76 10.94 -1.99
N SER A 219 22.65 11.90 -2.16
CA SER A 219 22.35 13.32 -2.00
C SER A 219 21.53 13.96 -3.13
N TRP A 220 21.55 13.37 -4.31
CA TRP A 220 20.73 13.73 -5.48
C TRP A 220 19.23 13.32 -5.44
N GLU A 221 18.80 12.51 -4.47
CA GLU A 221 17.43 12.03 -4.24
C GLU A 221 16.96 12.45 -2.84
N ASP A 222 17.91 12.63 -1.90
CA ASP A 222 17.59 13.11 -0.56
C ASP A 222 16.95 14.51 -0.59
N HIS A 223 15.87 14.64 0.17
CA HIS A 223 15.06 15.83 0.25
C HIS A 223 14.86 16.22 1.71
N PHE A 224 15.34 17.42 2.10
CA PHE A 224 15.35 17.86 3.50
C PHE A 224 13.97 17.80 4.20
N ARG A 225 12.88 18.01 3.45
CA ARG A 225 11.51 17.93 3.99
C ARG A 225 11.14 16.52 4.44
N HIS A 226 11.58 15.51 3.68
CA HIS A 226 11.31 14.12 4.02
C HIS A 226 12.00 13.74 5.34
N ALA A 227 13.30 14.02 5.47
CA ALA A 227 14.05 13.76 6.72
C ALA A 227 13.47 14.50 7.93
N THR A 228 12.85 15.67 7.72
CA THR A 228 12.15 16.42 8.78
C THR A 228 10.85 15.75 9.17
N GLY A 229 10.06 15.27 8.20
CA GLY A 229 8.83 14.52 8.44
C GLY A 229 9.06 13.26 9.29
N ILE A 230 10.06 12.44 8.92
CA ILE A 230 10.41 11.23 9.68
C ILE A 230 10.80 11.56 11.13
N LYS A 231 11.60 12.62 11.37
CA LYS A 231 11.97 13.05 12.72
C LYS A 231 10.79 13.48 13.59
N ILE A 232 9.76 14.08 12.99
CA ILE A 232 8.54 14.44 13.71
C ILE A 232 7.81 13.17 14.16
N ILE A 233 7.67 12.19 13.26
CA ILE A 233 7.06 10.90 13.57
C ILE A 233 7.85 10.18 14.68
N ASP A 234 9.18 10.13 14.57
CA ASP A 234 10.07 9.58 15.60
C ASP A 234 9.83 10.21 16.97
N GLY A 235 9.75 11.55 17.02
CA GLY A 235 9.50 12.30 18.24
C GLY A 235 8.15 11.97 18.87
N LEU A 236 7.11 11.81 18.05
CA LEU A 236 5.76 11.45 18.50
C LEU A 236 5.71 10.03 19.05
N VAL A 237 6.21 9.04 18.29
CA VAL A 237 6.23 7.62 18.70
C VAL A 237 7.05 7.43 19.96
N SER A 238 8.25 8.02 20.02
CA SER A 238 9.11 7.97 21.22
C SER A 238 8.44 8.59 22.45
N SER A 239 7.75 9.73 22.26
CA SER A 239 7.00 10.37 23.35
C SER A 239 5.89 9.45 23.85
N MET A 240 5.09 8.84 22.98
CA MET A 240 4.03 7.90 23.38
C MET A 240 4.59 6.68 24.13
N ARG A 241 5.68 6.09 23.60
CA ARG A 241 6.37 4.96 24.26
C ARG A 241 6.92 5.32 25.64
N SER A 242 7.39 6.55 25.84
CA SER A 242 7.84 7.03 27.16
C SER A 242 6.72 7.07 28.21
N PHE A 243 5.46 7.15 27.78
CA PHE A 243 4.28 7.03 28.64
C PHE A 243 3.77 5.59 28.79
N GLY A 244 4.48 4.59 28.23
CA GLY A 244 4.10 3.19 28.22
C GLY A 244 2.96 2.87 27.25
N LEU A 245 2.82 3.67 26.19
CA LEU A 245 1.80 3.50 25.16
C LEU A 245 2.46 3.08 23.86
N GLU A 246 1.98 1.98 23.27
CA GLU A 246 2.31 1.64 21.89
C GLU A 246 1.16 2.12 20.99
N PRO A 247 1.39 3.11 20.10
CA PRO A 247 0.30 3.80 19.39
C PRO A 247 -0.65 2.87 18.65
N ILE A 248 -0.13 1.86 17.94
CA ILE A 248 -0.95 0.91 17.18
C ILE A 248 -1.63 -0.10 18.10
N GLU A 249 -0.97 -0.61 19.14
CA GLU A 249 -1.62 -1.56 20.04
C GLU A 249 -2.79 -0.94 20.81
N MET A 250 -2.76 0.37 21.07
CA MET A 250 -3.91 1.09 21.65
C MET A 250 -5.14 1.03 20.75
N LEU A 251 -4.95 0.93 19.42
CA LEU A 251 -6.03 0.80 18.45
C LEU A 251 -6.69 -0.59 18.49
N HIS A 252 -6.00 -1.61 19.03
CA HIS A 252 -6.52 -2.98 19.14
C HIS A 252 -7.59 -3.11 20.24
N VAL A 253 -7.56 -2.24 21.25
CA VAL A 253 -8.35 -2.38 22.49
C VAL A 253 -9.79 -1.92 22.33
N THR A 254 -10.10 -1.10 21.31
CA THR A 254 -11.45 -0.62 21.02
C THR A 254 -11.70 -0.57 19.51
N GLU A 255 -12.35 -1.61 18.98
CA GLU A 255 -12.69 -1.71 17.55
C GLU A 255 -14.21 -1.61 17.35
N PRO A 256 -14.77 -0.42 17.09
CA PRO A 256 -16.19 -0.26 16.83
C PRO A 256 -16.56 -0.88 15.47
N ARG A 257 -17.87 -1.08 15.25
CA ARG A 257 -18.39 -1.70 14.02
C ARG A 257 -19.33 -0.74 13.28
N PHE A 258 -19.03 -0.48 12.00
CA PHE A 258 -19.99 0.12 11.08
C PHE A 258 -20.89 -0.95 10.48
N ALA A 259 -22.16 -0.61 10.22
CA ALA A 259 -23.00 -1.42 9.35
C ALA A 259 -22.40 -1.51 7.93
N PHE A 260 -22.93 -2.40 7.09
CA PHE A 260 -22.62 -2.44 5.65
C PHE A 260 -23.29 -1.25 4.93
N ASP A 261 -22.88 -0.04 5.32
CA ASP A 261 -23.38 1.25 4.84
C ASP A 261 -22.27 1.93 4.04
N SER A 262 -22.18 1.56 2.76
CA SER A 262 -21.18 2.07 1.81
C SER A 262 -21.18 3.60 1.74
N GLU A 263 -22.36 4.23 1.78
CA GLU A 263 -22.49 5.69 1.77
C GLU A 263 -21.94 6.32 3.05
N GLY A 264 -22.31 5.78 4.22
CA GLY A 264 -21.83 6.26 5.53
C GLY A 264 -20.32 6.13 5.71
N LEU A 265 -19.76 4.99 5.29
CA LEU A 265 -18.30 4.74 5.31
C LEU A 265 -17.55 5.71 4.39
N THR A 266 -18.14 6.00 3.23
CA THR A 266 -17.59 6.96 2.28
C THR A 266 -17.62 8.37 2.85
N GLU A 267 -18.77 8.78 3.41
CA GLU A 267 -18.92 10.07 4.09
C GLU A 267 -17.90 10.23 5.22
N LEU A 268 -17.67 9.19 6.02
CA LEU A 268 -16.64 9.18 7.06
C LEU A 268 -15.22 9.32 6.50
N ALA A 269 -14.86 8.50 5.51
CA ALA A 269 -13.53 8.52 4.89
C ALA A 269 -13.21 9.90 4.29
N TRP A 270 -14.20 10.58 3.69
CA TRP A 270 -14.00 11.92 3.11
C TRP A 270 -14.03 13.05 4.14
N ARG A 271 -14.94 13.00 5.14
CA ARG A 271 -14.99 14.00 6.21
C ARG A 271 -13.72 14.04 7.04
N GLY A 272 -13.04 12.91 7.19
CA GLY A 272 -11.73 12.86 7.84
C GLY A 272 -10.69 13.81 7.22
N PHE A 273 -10.80 14.19 5.94
CA PHE A 273 -9.77 14.91 5.19
C PHE A 273 -10.33 16.15 4.47
N HIS A 274 -10.86 17.12 5.22
CA HIS A 274 -11.48 18.35 4.69
C HIS A 274 -10.61 19.20 3.74
N GLN A 275 -9.30 18.97 3.71
CA GLN A 275 -8.34 19.77 2.94
C GLN A 275 -8.16 19.29 1.50
N PHE A 276 -8.56 18.06 1.17
CA PHE A 276 -8.44 17.50 -0.19
C PHE A 276 -9.82 17.12 -0.72
N GLY A 277 -10.21 17.70 -1.86
CA GLY A 277 -11.39 17.26 -2.58
C GLY A 277 -11.17 15.87 -3.20
N PRO A 278 -12.25 15.16 -3.60
CA PRO A 278 -12.15 13.89 -4.32
C PRO A 278 -11.28 13.95 -5.59
N THR A 279 -11.12 15.14 -6.18
CA THR A 279 -10.30 15.41 -7.37
C THR A 279 -8.86 15.81 -7.05
N ASP A 280 -8.57 16.24 -5.82
CA ASP A 280 -7.27 16.80 -5.42
C ASP A 280 -6.31 15.72 -4.93
N ILE A 281 -6.82 14.53 -4.62
CA ILE A 281 -6.00 13.35 -4.32
C ILE A 281 -5.57 12.71 -5.65
N LYS A 282 -4.72 13.43 -6.37
CA LYS A 282 -4.23 13.13 -7.72
C LYS A 282 -3.54 11.75 -7.84
N PHE A 283 -3.24 11.10 -6.71
CA PHE A 283 -2.43 9.89 -6.63
C PHE A 283 -3.01 8.72 -5.80
N ALA A 284 -4.05 8.88 -4.97
CA ALA A 284 -4.50 7.79 -4.08
C ALA A 284 -5.49 6.82 -4.74
N SER A 285 -5.11 6.20 -5.86
CA SER A 285 -5.92 5.40 -6.80
C SER A 285 -6.46 6.21 -7.97
N ASN A 286 -6.76 5.54 -9.09
CA ASN A 286 -7.17 6.12 -10.36
C ASN A 286 -8.57 6.80 -10.34
N GLY A 287 -8.88 7.60 -9.31
CA GLY A 287 -9.98 8.56 -9.29
C GLY A 287 -11.38 7.98 -9.12
N VAL A 288 -11.54 6.69 -8.76
CA VAL A 288 -12.87 6.09 -8.66
C VAL A 288 -13.08 5.35 -7.34
N TRP A 289 -14.25 5.59 -6.77
CA TRP A 289 -14.81 4.93 -5.59
C TRP A 289 -14.74 3.40 -5.74
N GLY A 290 -13.89 2.74 -4.93
CA GLY A 290 -13.65 1.28 -4.96
C GLY A 290 -14.92 0.42 -4.90
N ILE A 291 -15.94 0.91 -4.20
CA ILE A 291 -17.25 0.26 -4.09
C ILE A 291 -17.97 0.28 -5.43
N LYS A 292 -18.02 1.43 -6.12
CA LYS A 292 -18.60 1.55 -7.47
C LYS A 292 -17.99 0.55 -8.42
N LEU A 293 -16.67 0.41 -8.36
CA LEU A 293 -15.92 -0.42 -9.29
C LEU A 293 -16.34 -1.88 -9.18
N VAL A 294 -16.49 -2.38 -7.94
CA VAL A 294 -16.98 -3.74 -7.71
C VAL A 294 -18.46 -3.87 -8.10
N GLU A 295 -19.31 -2.88 -7.78
CA GLU A 295 -20.73 -2.89 -8.17
C GLU A 295 -20.92 -2.89 -9.69
N ASP A 296 -20.19 -2.03 -10.41
CA ASP A 296 -20.19 -1.95 -11.87
C ASP A 296 -19.68 -3.27 -12.49
N LEU A 297 -18.67 -3.92 -11.89
CA LEU A 297 -18.21 -5.25 -12.31
C LEU A 297 -19.27 -6.33 -12.06
N MET A 298 -19.91 -6.31 -10.89
CA MET A 298 -20.97 -7.26 -10.56
C MET A 298 -22.17 -7.10 -11.49
N GLU A 299 -22.55 -5.86 -11.82
CA GLU A 299 -23.60 -5.54 -12.79
C GLU A 299 -23.22 -6.01 -14.19
N LYS A 300 -22.00 -5.68 -14.67
CA LYS A 300 -21.45 -6.12 -15.96
C LYS A 300 -21.54 -7.63 -16.14
N PHE A 301 -21.31 -8.40 -15.07
CA PHE A 301 -21.30 -9.86 -15.08
C PHE A 301 -22.60 -10.50 -14.59
N GLY A 302 -23.63 -9.71 -14.27
CA GLY A 302 -24.93 -10.20 -13.83
C GLY A 302 -24.89 -11.02 -12.53
N THR A 303 -23.94 -10.73 -11.64
CA THR A 303 -23.77 -11.45 -10.36
C THR A 303 -24.54 -10.77 -9.24
N LYS A 304 -25.18 -11.56 -8.38
CA LYS A 304 -25.90 -11.06 -7.19
C LYS A 304 -25.08 -11.34 -5.94
N GLY A 305 -24.20 -10.43 -5.55
CA GLY A 305 -23.45 -10.52 -4.29
C GLY A 305 -22.18 -11.37 -4.33
N GLU A 306 -21.92 -12.15 -5.39
CA GLU A 306 -20.65 -12.86 -5.61
C GLU A 306 -19.60 -11.88 -6.11
N VAL A 307 -18.51 -11.72 -5.36
CA VAL A 307 -17.50 -10.69 -5.59
C VAL A 307 -16.18 -11.29 -6.07
N LEU A 308 -15.82 -12.48 -5.57
CA LEU A 308 -14.49 -13.04 -5.80
C LEU A 308 -14.23 -13.36 -7.27
N GLY A 309 -15.16 -13.97 -7.99
CA GLY A 309 -15.04 -14.26 -9.42
C GLY A 309 -14.83 -13.01 -10.28
N PRO A 310 -15.65 -11.95 -10.14
CA PRO A 310 -15.40 -10.65 -10.76
C PRO A 310 -14.02 -10.08 -10.45
N LEU A 311 -13.54 -10.13 -9.21
CA LEU A 311 -12.19 -9.67 -8.85
C LEU A 311 -11.10 -10.52 -9.50
N MET A 312 -11.27 -11.84 -9.55
CA MET A 312 -10.32 -12.72 -10.24
C MET A 312 -10.35 -12.54 -11.77
N THR A 313 -11.44 -12.01 -12.30
CA THR A 313 -11.60 -11.68 -13.72
C THR A 313 -10.86 -10.40 -14.08
N ASP A 314 -11.02 -9.35 -13.29
CA ASP A 314 -10.61 -7.99 -13.68
C ASP A 314 -9.91 -7.20 -12.57
N SER A 315 -8.90 -7.83 -11.94
CA SER A 315 -8.04 -7.16 -10.95
C SER A 315 -6.65 -7.79 -10.83
N ALA A 316 -5.79 -7.15 -10.04
CA ALA A 316 -4.44 -7.64 -9.72
C ALA A 316 -4.43 -8.94 -8.90
N PHE A 317 -5.52 -9.31 -8.22
CA PHE A 317 -5.60 -10.61 -7.51
C PHE A 317 -5.42 -11.80 -8.44
N SER A 318 -5.75 -11.64 -9.72
CA SER A 318 -5.52 -12.67 -10.73
C SER A 318 -4.06 -13.09 -10.87
N ALA A 319 -3.09 -12.32 -10.35
CA ALA A 319 -1.69 -12.74 -10.26
C ALA A 319 -1.49 -14.05 -9.48
N HIS A 320 -2.39 -14.37 -8.55
CA HIS A 320 -2.34 -15.58 -7.72
C HIS A 320 -2.99 -16.81 -8.36
N LEU A 321 -3.57 -16.68 -9.56
CA LEU A 321 -4.25 -17.78 -10.22
C LEU A 321 -3.27 -18.87 -10.67
N THR A 322 -3.70 -20.12 -10.49
CA THR A 322 -3.14 -21.31 -11.16
C THR A 322 -4.24 -22.03 -11.92
N HIS A 323 -3.87 -22.86 -12.88
CA HIS A 323 -4.80 -23.66 -13.67
C HIS A 323 -4.34 -25.11 -13.72
N ASP A 324 -5.22 -26.05 -13.41
CA ASP A 324 -4.91 -27.49 -13.34
C ASP A 324 -5.26 -28.26 -14.63
N GLY A 325 -5.84 -27.57 -15.61
CA GLY A 325 -6.32 -28.16 -16.86
C GLY A 325 -7.85 -28.16 -16.98
N GLU A 326 -8.56 -28.03 -15.85
CA GLU A 326 -10.04 -28.00 -15.80
C GLU A 326 -10.54 -26.69 -15.17
N LEU A 327 -9.98 -26.30 -14.04
CA LEU A 327 -10.41 -25.14 -13.27
C LEU A 327 -9.25 -24.19 -12.99
N TYR A 328 -9.60 -22.94 -12.75
CA TYR A 328 -8.69 -21.94 -12.22
C TYR A 328 -8.78 -21.95 -10.69
N HIS A 329 -7.67 -21.72 -10.00
CA HIS A 329 -7.60 -21.82 -8.55
C HIS A 329 -6.84 -20.67 -7.93
N VAL A 330 -7.24 -20.30 -6.72
CA VAL A 330 -6.40 -19.61 -5.74
C VAL A 330 -6.29 -20.47 -4.49
N ASP A 331 -5.07 -20.60 -3.98
CA ASP A 331 -4.79 -21.33 -2.74
C ASP A 331 -4.02 -20.43 -1.76
N MET A 332 -4.74 -19.95 -0.75
CA MET A 332 -4.23 -19.10 0.32
C MET A 332 -3.92 -19.90 1.59
N SER A 333 -3.94 -21.25 1.55
CA SER A 333 -3.74 -22.10 2.74
C SER A 333 -2.39 -21.90 3.43
N ALA A 334 -1.42 -21.29 2.74
CA ALA A 334 -0.15 -20.89 3.34
C ALA A 334 -0.32 -19.89 4.51
N LEU A 335 -1.45 -19.20 4.61
CA LEU A 335 -1.76 -18.26 5.70
C LEU A 335 -2.44 -18.92 6.91
N GLU A 336 -2.97 -20.14 6.79
CA GLU A 336 -3.69 -20.83 7.86
C GLU A 336 -2.87 -21.07 9.15
N PRO A 337 -1.53 -21.28 9.10
CA PRO A 337 -0.74 -21.46 10.32
C PRO A 337 -0.59 -20.21 11.20
N TYR A 338 -0.92 -19.02 10.69
CA TYR A 338 -0.64 -17.74 11.34
C TYR A 338 -1.83 -17.26 12.15
N LYS A 339 -1.54 -16.66 13.31
CA LYS A 339 -2.59 -16.19 14.22
C LYS A 339 -3.00 -14.76 13.87
N PRO A 340 -4.29 -14.51 13.58
CA PRO A 340 -4.76 -13.15 13.38
C PRO A 340 -4.70 -12.33 14.67
N ILE A 341 -4.80 -11.01 14.52
CA ILE A 341 -5.03 -10.12 15.65
C ILE A 341 -6.35 -10.56 16.35
N PRO A 342 -6.41 -10.59 17.70
CA PRO A 342 -7.61 -11.03 18.41
C PRO A 342 -8.87 -10.27 17.95
N GLY A 343 -9.96 -11.01 17.72
CA GLY A 343 -11.23 -10.46 17.23
C GLY A 343 -11.37 -10.40 15.70
N TYR A 344 -10.33 -10.79 14.95
CA TYR A 344 -10.40 -10.98 13.49
C TYR A 344 -10.37 -12.45 13.11
N ALA A 345 -10.98 -12.74 11.96
CA ALA A 345 -11.08 -14.06 11.37
C ALA A 345 -9.70 -14.58 10.92
N PRO A 346 -9.48 -15.91 10.97
CA PRO A 346 -8.26 -16.51 10.45
C PRO A 346 -8.12 -16.27 8.94
N LEU A 347 -6.89 -16.09 8.48
CA LEU A 347 -6.60 -16.02 7.05
C LEU A 347 -6.45 -17.43 6.45
N GLY A 348 -6.64 -17.55 5.14
CA GLY A 348 -6.43 -18.77 4.37
C GLY A 348 -7.58 -19.13 3.44
N GLY A 349 -7.70 -20.43 3.16
CA GLY A 349 -8.73 -20.98 2.29
C GLY A 349 -8.33 -21.10 0.83
N ARG A 350 -9.24 -21.69 0.05
CA ARG A 350 -9.10 -21.99 -1.37
C ARG A 350 -10.35 -21.62 -2.12
N ALA A 351 -10.21 -21.20 -3.37
CA ALA A 351 -11.34 -21.04 -4.27
C ALA A 351 -11.01 -21.59 -5.65
N SER A 352 -12.02 -22.16 -6.32
CA SER A 352 -11.93 -22.63 -7.69
C SER A 352 -12.94 -21.89 -8.55
N PHE A 353 -12.53 -21.61 -9.79
CA PHE A 353 -13.28 -20.83 -10.75
C PHE A 353 -13.37 -21.56 -12.08
N ARG A 354 -14.45 -21.30 -12.78
CA ARG A 354 -14.64 -21.72 -14.16
C ARG A 354 -14.77 -20.50 -15.06
N ALA A 355 -14.11 -20.55 -16.21
CA ALA A 355 -14.30 -19.56 -17.25
C ALA A 355 -15.64 -19.80 -17.97
N GLU A 356 -16.59 -18.87 -17.82
CA GLU A 356 -17.91 -18.89 -18.46
C GLU A 356 -18.29 -17.44 -18.80
N ASP A 357 -18.92 -17.20 -19.95
CA ASP A 357 -19.46 -15.88 -20.34
C ASP A 357 -18.49 -14.69 -20.18
N GLY A 358 -17.24 -14.85 -20.63
CA GLY A 358 -16.23 -13.79 -20.57
C GLY A 358 -15.63 -13.52 -19.18
N ARG A 359 -15.95 -14.32 -18.16
CA ARG A 359 -15.49 -14.11 -16.77
C ARG A 359 -15.06 -15.41 -16.07
N LEU A 360 -14.45 -15.26 -14.91
CA LEU A 360 -14.32 -16.31 -13.91
C LEU A 360 -15.54 -16.29 -12.98
N LYS A 361 -16.20 -17.44 -12.87
CA LYS A 361 -17.28 -17.69 -11.92
C LYS A 361 -16.76 -18.57 -10.79
N THR A 362 -16.95 -18.13 -9.55
CA THR A 362 -16.61 -18.97 -8.38
C THR A 362 -17.53 -20.17 -8.32
N VAL A 363 -16.96 -21.38 -8.36
CA VAL A 363 -17.72 -22.65 -8.33
C VAL A 363 -17.51 -23.43 -7.03
N PHE A 364 -16.44 -23.13 -6.30
CA PHE A 364 -16.12 -23.79 -5.05
C PHE A 364 -15.28 -22.88 -4.17
N MET A 365 -15.54 -22.91 -2.85
CA MET A 365 -14.64 -22.37 -1.84
C MET A 365 -14.46 -23.36 -0.69
N SER A 366 -13.26 -23.39 -0.11
CA SER A 366 -12.98 -24.08 1.14
C SER A 366 -12.36 -23.08 2.12
N TYR A 367 -12.94 -22.96 3.30
CA TYR A 367 -12.47 -22.03 4.32
C TYR A 367 -12.82 -22.53 5.72
N ASN A 368 -11.83 -22.51 6.61
CA ASN A 368 -11.97 -22.90 8.02
C ASN A 368 -12.68 -24.26 8.22
N GLY A 369 -12.26 -25.27 7.44
CA GLY A 369 -12.81 -26.63 7.47
C GLY A 369 -14.19 -26.79 6.82
N SER A 370 -14.80 -25.71 6.32
CA SER A 370 -16.09 -25.74 5.62
C SER A 370 -15.91 -25.65 4.11
N ASN A 371 -16.81 -26.30 3.37
CA ASN A 371 -16.82 -26.26 1.90
C ASN A 371 -18.13 -25.64 1.40
N TYR A 372 -18.02 -24.81 0.38
CA TYR A 372 -19.12 -24.04 -0.19
C TYR A 372 -19.16 -24.24 -1.70
N THR A 373 -20.31 -24.68 -2.22
CA THR A 373 -20.51 -24.99 -3.66
C THR A 373 -21.64 -24.17 -4.30
N SER A 374 -22.38 -23.39 -3.50
CA SER A 374 -23.45 -22.52 -3.98
C SER A 374 -23.43 -21.21 -3.20
N PHE A 375 -23.51 -20.09 -3.93
CA PHE A 375 -23.69 -18.76 -3.36
C PHE A 375 -25.09 -18.59 -2.74
N GLU A 376 -26.10 -19.22 -3.34
CA GLU A 376 -27.50 -19.04 -2.96
C GLU A 376 -27.79 -19.72 -1.62
N ASP A 377 -27.84 -18.92 -0.56
CA ASP A 377 -28.23 -19.32 0.79
C ASP A 377 -29.10 -18.20 1.42
N PRO A 378 -30.43 -18.42 1.57
CA PRO A 378 -31.32 -17.44 2.17
C PRO A 378 -30.89 -16.97 3.57
N GLN A 379 -30.24 -17.85 4.35
CA GLN A 379 -29.74 -17.48 5.67
C GLN A 379 -28.57 -16.50 5.56
N SER A 380 -27.62 -16.77 4.66
CA SER A 380 -26.52 -15.84 4.36
C SER A 380 -27.03 -14.46 3.94
N ASP A 381 -28.06 -14.38 3.11
CA ASP A 381 -28.65 -13.11 2.68
C ASP A 381 -29.39 -12.37 3.80
N GLU A 382 -30.14 -13.08 4.64
CA GLU A 382 -30.79 -12.48 5.81
C GLU A 382 -29.76 -11.90 6.80
N MET A 383 -28.68 -12.65 7.06
CA MET A 383 -27.61 -12.21 7.93
C MET A 383 -26.86 -11.01 7.33
N TYR A 384 -26.63 -11.01 6.01
CA TYR A 384 -25.97 -9.90 5.33
C TYR A 384 -26.79 -8.61 5.41
N ALA A 385 -28.13 -8.70 5.29
CA ALA A 385 -29.02 -7.55 5.49
C ALA A 385 -28.96 -6.96 6.92
N LYS A 386 -28.53 -7.78 7.90
CA LYS A 386 -28.25 -7.38 9.29
C LYS A 386 -26.80 -6.96 9.52
N SER A 387 -26.03 -6.74 8.44
CA SER A 387 -24.59 -6.46 8.49
C SER A 387 -23.74 -7.56 9.12
N ILE A 388 -24.10 -8.82 8.91
CA ILE A 388 -23.35 -9.97 9.40
C ILE A 388 -22.94 -10.86 8.22
N ARG A 389 -21.65 -11.15 8.09
CA ARG A 389 -21.15 -12.14 7.14
C ARG A 389 -21.28 -13.54 7.73
N TYR A 390 -21.97 -14.42 7.01
CA TYR A 390 -22.17 -15.81 7.39
C TYR A 390 -22.01 -16.73 6.18
N GLY A 391 -21.65 -17.99 6.40
CA GLY A 391 -21.53 -19.00 5.34
C GLY A 391 -20.62 -18.56 4.19
N TRP A 392 -21.17 -18.57 2.97
CA TRP A 392 -20.44 -18.19 1.75
C TRP A 392 -19.79 -16.81 1.87
N ARG A 393 -20.53 -15.80 2.35
CA ARG A 393 -20.03 -14.41 2.40
C ARG A 393 -18.89 -14.23 3.40
N MET A 394 -18.86 -15.04 4.46
CA MET A 394 -17.76 -15.06 5.42
C MET A 394 -16.51 -15.68 4.80
N ALA A 395 -16.67 -16.82 4.12
CA ALA A 395 -15.57 -17.49 3.42
C ALA A 395 -15.00 -16.62 2.29
N GLU A 396 -15.86 -16.02 1.47
CA GLU A 396 -15.47 -15.12 0.38
C GLU A 396 -14.68 -13.92 0.91
N ALA A 397 -15.20 -13.22 1.92
CA ALA A 397 -14.53 -12.08 2.53
C ALA A 397 -13.17 -12.46 3.13
N SER A 398 -13.06 -13.62 3.78
CA SER A 398 -11.82 -14.07 4.40
C SER A 398 -10.77 -14.47 3.35
N ILE A 399 -11.20 -15.08 2.24
CA ILE A 399 -10.33 -15.37 1.09
C ILE A 399 -9.87 -14.08 0.42
N ILE A 400 -10.74 -13.07 0.29
CA ILE A 400 -10.35 -11.74 -0.25
C ILE A 400 -9.34 -11.05 0.67
N ALA A 401 -9.56 -11.04 1.99
CA ALA A 401 -8.60 -10.50 2.96
C ALA A 401 -7.24 -11.24 2.87
N SER A 402 -7.29 -12.54 2.62
CA SER A 402 -6.09 -13.38 2.42
C SER A 402 -5.35 -13.05 1.12
N LEU A 403 -6.08 -12.81 0.02
CA LEU A 403 -5.53 -12.36 -1.26
C LEU A 403 -4.89 -10.98 -1.14
N LEU A 404 -5.53 -10.04 -0.44
CA LEU A 404 -4.95 -8.74 -0.11
C LEU A 404 -3.66 -8.90 0.69
N SER A 405 -3.68 -9.76 1.72
CA SER A 405 -2.50 -10.03 2.55
C SER A 405 -1.34 -10.61 1.74
N MET A 406 -1.61 -11.59 0.88
CA MET A 406 -0.61 -12.16 -0.03
C MET A 406 -0.09 -11.14 -1.05
N THR A 407 -0.94 -10.25 -1.53
CA THR A 407 -0.54 -9.22 -2.51
C THR A 407 0.31 -8.14 -1.84
N ASN A 408 -0.13 -7.59 -0.71
CA ASN A 408 0.57 -6.52 -0.01
C ASN A 408 1.85 -7.01 0.69
N LEU A 409 1.77 -8.10 1.46
CA LEU A 409 2.90 -8.52 2.29
C LEU A 409 3.93 -9.33 1.50
N ILE A 410 3.47 -10.26 0.65
CA ILE A 410 4.37 -11.19 -0.06
C ILE A 410 4.79 -10.64 -1.41
N LEU A 411 3.84 -10.34 -2.30
CA LEU A 411 4.16 -9.90 -3.66
C LEU A 411 4.73 -8.48 -3.68
N HIS A 412 4.25 -7.58 -2.82
CA HIS A 412 4.68 -6.20 -2.77
C HIS A 412 5.83 -5.97 -1.78
N VAL A 413 5.65 -6.20 -0.48
CA VAL A 413 6.71 -5.90 0.51
C VAL A 413 7.89 -6.88 0.42
N LYS A 414 7.65 -8.20 0.48
CA LYS A 414 8.75 -9.18 0.40
C LYS A 414 9.41 -9.18 -0.99
N ASP A 415 8.65 -9.45 -2.05
CA ASP A 415 9.27 -9.74 -3.36
C ASP A 415 9.85 -8.48 -4.01
N LEU A 416 9.14 -7.34 -3.97
CA LEU A 416 9.59 -6.11 -4.62
C LEU A 416 10.50 -5.28 -3.72
N HIS A 417 10.05 -4.89 -2.52
CA HIS A 417 10.84 -3.98 -1.67
C HIS A 417 12.06 -4.67 -1.04
N LEU A 418 11.86 -5.84 -0.42
CA LEU A 418 12.92 -6.53 0.32
C LEU A 418 13.91 -7.31 -0.58
N GLU A 419 13.40 -8.16 -1.48
CA GLU A 419 14.27 -9.08 -2.26
C GLU A 419 14.81 -8.46 -3.56
N LEU A 420 14.22 -7.37 -4.09
CA LEU A 420 14.51 -6.87 -5.43
C LEU A 420 15.00 -5.41 -5.48
N SER A 421 14.13 -4.43 -5.24
CA SER A 421 14.32 -3.04 -5.67
C SER A 421 15.40 -2.30 -4.88
N ALA A 422 15.40 -2.41 -3.55
CA ALA A 422 16.37 -1.74 -2.70
C ALA A 422 17.80 -2.26 -2.96
N SER A 423 17.96 -3.59 -3.04
CA SER A 423 19.21 -4.23 -3.45
C SER A 423 19.64 -3.78 -4.85
N PHE A 424 18.71 -3.80 -5.81
CA PHE A 424 19.01 -3.43 -7.20
C PHE A 424 19.53 -1.99 -7.31
N GLN A 425 18.91 -1.04 -6.62
CA GLN A 425 19.39 0.34 -6.56
C GLN A 425 20.77 0.41 -5.89
N ALA A 426 20.93 -0.10 -4.66
CA ALA A 426 22.17 0.02 -3.91
C ALA A 426 23.38 -0.55 -4.67
N ILE A 427 23.23 -1.75 -5.24
CA ILE A 427 24.26 -2.43 -6.03
C ILE A 427 24.61 -1.61 -7.27
N THR A 428 23.60 -1.13 -8.00
CA THR A 428 23.80 -0.38 -9.25
C THR A 428 24.46 0.96 -8.96
N VAL A 429 24.07 1.65 -7.88
CA VAL A 429 24.70 2.92 -7.50
C VAL A 429 26.15 2.72 -7.09
N ASP A 430 26.43 1.76 -6.22
CA ASP A 430 27.78 1.51 -5.71
C ASP A 430 28.74 1.02 -6.81
N ALA A 431 28.27 0.16 -7.72
CA ALA A 431 29.11 -0.40 -8.78
C ALA A 431 29.54 0.66 -9.80
N PHE A 432 28.66 1.62 -10.10
CA PHE A 432 28.91 2.70 -11.07
C PHE A 432 29.29 4.03 -10.39
N ALA A 433 29.61 4.05 -9.09
CA ALA A 433 29.92 5.28 -8.37
C ALA A 433 31.04 6.12 -9.04
N GLU A 434 32.07 5.48 -9.58
CA GLU A 434 33.18 6.17 -10.27
C GLU A 434 32.87 6.56 -11.72
N ASN A 435 31.83 5.96 -12.30
CA ASN A 435 31.41 6.17 -13.70
C ASN A 435 29.88 6.29 -13.80
N PRO A 436 29.26 7.34 -13.20
CA PRO A 436 27.81 7.53 -13.23
C PRO A 436 27.26 7.74 -14.64
N THR A 437 28.12 8.11 -15.60
CA THR A 437 27.77 8.32 -17.00
C THR A 437 27.82 7.05 -17.85
N HIS A 438 28.13 5.90 -17.25
CA HIS A 438 28.18 4.63 -17.97
C HIS A 438 26.84 4.33 -18.67
N PRO A 439 26.81 3.83 -19.93
CA PRO A 439 25.56 3.62 -20.67
C PRO A 439 24.54 2.73 -19.96
N ILE A 440 24.99 1.65 -19.31
CA ILE A 440 24.11 0.79 -18.50
C ILE A 440 23.58 1.54 -17.27
N ARG A 441 24.41 2.36 -16.61
CA ARG A 441 23.96 3.12 -15.43
C ARG A 441 22.87 4.12 -15.79
N ARG A 442 23.07 4.88 -16.87
CA ARG A 442 22.11 5.85 -17.39
C ARG A 442 20.77 5.22 -17.80
N MET A 443 20.80 4.05 -18.43
CA MET A 443 19.60 3.28 -18.75
C MET A 443 18.79 2.91 -17.50
N LEU A 444 19.48 2.66 -16.39
CA LEU A 444 18.87 2.17 -15.15
C LEU A 444 18.46 3.29 -14.19
N ASP A 445 19.05 4.49 -14.27
CA ASP A 445 18.70 5.64 -13.43
C ASP A 445 17.18 5.89 -13.26
N PRO A 446 16.35 5.80 -14.31
CA PRO A 446 14.90 5.93 -14.16
C PRO A 446 14.31 4.88 -13.22
N PHE A 447 14.84 3.66 -13.28
CA PHE A 447 14.25 2.45 -12.68
C PHE A 447 14.81 2.08 -11.33
N ILE A 448 15.86 2.77 -10.89
CA ILE A 448 16.48 2.55 -9.58
C ILE A 448 16.21 3.68 -8.61
N SER A 449 15.52 4.76 -9.00
CA SER A 449 15.43 5.92 -8.14
C SER A 449 14.57 5.67 -6.90
N ARG A 450 15.03 6.15 -5.74
CA ARG A 450 14.31 6.18 -4.44
C ARG A 450 13.83 4.84 -3.87
N SER A 451 14.26 3.71 -4.43
CA SER A 451 13.85 2.37 -3.96
C SER A 451 14.33 2.07 -2.54
N VAL A 452 15.55 2.47 -2.18
CA VAL A 452 16.12 2.34 -0.83
C VAL A 452 15.43 3.26 0.16
N GLN A 453 15.15 4.52 -0.23
CA GLN A 453 14.41 5.44 0.62
C GLN A 453 13.03 4.86 0.97
N ALA A 454 12.23 4.57 -0.06
CA ALA A 454 10.90 3.98 0.10
C ALA A 454 10.93 2.70 0.93
N THR A 455 11.85 1.79 0.63
CA THR A 455 11.94 0.53 1.37
C THR A 455 12.34 0.73 2.83
N ASN A 456 13.36 1.53 3.11
CA ASN A 456 13.82 1.76 4.48
C ASN A 456 12.73 2.46 5.31
N ASP A 457 12.06 3.45 4.73
CA ASP A 457 10.97 4.19 5.41
C ASP A 457 9.75 3.29 5.65
N ASN A 458 9.36 2.48 4.66
CA ASN A 458 8.30 1.50 4.83
C ASN A 458 8.63 0.51 5.92
N PHE A 459 9.83 -0.07 5.92
CA PHE A 459 10.19 -1.07 6.93
C PHE A 459 10.14 -0.48 8.34
N LYS A 460 10.56 0.79 8.47
CA LYS A 460 10.41 1.55 9.71
C LYS A 460 8.94 1.73 10.08
N LEU A 461 8.12 2.28 9.19
CA LEU A 461 6.70 2.52 9.44
C LEU A 461 5.94 1.22 9.77
N LEU A 462 6.14 0.20 8.95
CA LEU A 462 5.42 -1.07 8.98
C LEU A 462 5.77 -1.87 10.23
N PHE A 463 7.06 -2.04 10.52
CA PHE A 463 7.49 -2.97 11.57
C PHE A 463 7.96 -2.26 12.85
N GLU A 464 8.65 -1.12 12.75
CA GLU A 464 9.06 -0.38 13.95
C GLU A 464 7.85 0.29 14.58
N TYR A 465 7.00 0.96 13.79
CA TYR A 465 5.79 1.61 14.31
C TYR A 465 4.56 0.71 14.28
N LYS A 466 4.71 -0.56 13.92
CA LYS A 466 3.64 -1.58 13.85
C LYS A 466 2.47 -1.23 12.91
N ALA A 467 2.67 -0.32 11.95
CA ALA A 467 1.62 0.02 10.98
C ALA A 467 1.15 -1.20 10.16
N ALA A 468 2.03 -2.19 9.99
CA ALA A 468 1.78 -3.42 9.24
C ALA A 468 0.57 -4.20 9.77
N ASP A 469 0.31 -4.15 11.09
CA ASP A 469 -0.74 -4.90 11.77
C ASP A 469 -2.13 -4.69 11.15
N PHE A 470 -2.37 -3.50 10.58
CA PHE A 470 -3.61 -3.21 9.87
C PHE A 470 -3.41 -2.97 8.37
N SER A 471 -2.23 -2.53 7.91
CA SER A 471 -2.04 -2.10 6.52
C SER A 471 -1.60 -3.20 5.55
N LEU A 472 -1.02 -4.31 6.03
CA LEU A 472 -0.45 -5.36 5.17
C LEU A 472 -1.11 -6.72 5.31
N ALA A 473 -1.48 -7.09 6.52
CA ALA A 473 -2.27 -8.29 6.82
C ALA A 473 -2.88 -8.09 8.23
N PRO A 474 -4.07 -8.63 8.53
CA PRO A 474 -4.66 -8.63 9.89
C PRO A 474 -3.93 -9.60 10.85
N LEU A 475 -2.60 -9.60 10.82
CA LEU A 475 -1.70 -10.41 11.61
C LEU A 475 -0.82 -9.47 12.45
N PRO A 476 -0.48 -9.81 13.70
CA PRO A 476 0.54 -9.07 14.44
C PRO A 476 1.87 -9.01 13.65
N SER A 477 2.62 -7.93 13.76
CA SER A 477 3.91 -7.73 13.06
C SER A 477 4.86 -8.93 13.21
N SER A 478 4.87 -9.61 14.36
CA SER A 478 5.68 -10.81 14.57
C SER A 478 5.26 -11.99 13.69
N GLU A 479 3.95 -12.20 13.50
CA GLU A 479 3.41 -13.24 12.63
C GLU A 479 3.65 -12.89 11.16
N GLN A 480 3.58 -11.60 10.79
CA GLN A 480 3.92 -11.14 9.44
C GLN A 480 5.40 -11.35 9.10
N LEU A 481 6.31 -11.03 10.02
CA LEU A 481 7.75 -11.27 9.83
C LEU A 481 8.07 -12.76 9.70
N LYS A 482 7.41 -13.61 10.50
CA LYS A 482 7.50 -15.05 10.37
C LYS A 482 6.95 -15.55 9.03
N LEU A 483 5.85 -14.97 8.57
CA LEU A 483 5.27 -15.30 7.26
C LEU A 483 6.23 -14.97 6.12
N ILE A 484 6.91 -13.82 6.18
CA ILE A 484 7.97 -13.47 5.24
C ILE A 484 9.11 -14.51 5.29
N GLU A 485 9.57 -14.88 6.49
CA GLU A 485 10.62 -15.90 6.70
C GLU A 485 10.25 -17.24 6.05
N ASP A 486 9.09 -17.79 6.42
CA ASP A 486 8.60 -19.07 5.91
C ASP A 486 8.45 -19.05 4.38
N PHE A 487 8.04 -17.93 3.78
CA PHE A 487 7.98 -17.79 2.32
C PHE A 487 9.35 -17.69 1.66
N ILE A 488 10.32 -17.02 2.30
CA ILE A 488 11.71 -17.00 1.82
C ILE A 488 12.29 -18.41 1.80
N GLU A 489 11.98 -19.22 2.82
CA GLU A 489 12.48 -20.59 2.94
C GLU A 489 11.77 -21.57 2.01
N SER A 490 10.43 -21.54 1.99
CA SER A 490 9.61 -22.52 1.28
C SER A 490 9.38 -22.17 -0.20
N ARG A 491 9.33 -20.87 -0.54
CA ARG A 491 9.04 -20.36 -1.89
C ARG A 491 9.99 -19.21 -2.23
N PRO A 492 11.32 -19.47 -2.25
CA PRO A 492 12.31 -18.44 -2.51
C PRO A 492 12.07 -17.75 -3.86
N LEU A 493 12.11 -16.42 -3.88
CA LEU A 493 11.94 -15.66 -5.11
C LEU A 493 13.04 -16.01 -6.13
N ASN A 494 12.65 -16.25 -7.37
CA ASN A 494 13.55 -16.62 -8.46
C ASN A 494 13.31 -15.70 -9.66
N LEU A 495 14.34 -14.97 -10.08
CA LEU A 495 14.19 -13.97 -11.14
C LEU A 495 13.74 -14.57 -12.48
N ALA A 496 14.12 -15.82 -12.78
CA ALA A 496 13.65 -16.46 -14.01
C ALA A 496 12.14 -16.72 -13.98
N ASP A 497 11.60 -17.11 -12.82
CA ASP A 497 10.18 -17.41 -12.66
C ASP A 497 9.30 -16.14 -12.67
N MET A 498 9.93 -14.97 -12.45
CA MET A 498 9.33 -13.64 -12.59
C MET A 498 9.21 -13.17 -14.04
N ASP A 499 9.89 -13.78 -15.01
CA ASP A 499 9.71 -13.45 -16.43
C ASP A 499 8.28 -13.77 -16.85
N MET A 500 7.52 -12.81 -17.37
CA MET A 500 6.08 -12.98 -17.60
C MET A 500 5.75 -14.14 -18.55
N THR A 501 6.62 -14.49 -19.50
CA THR A 501 6.38 -15.67 -20.36
C THR A 501 6.50 -16.98 -19.55
N ARG A 502 7.48 -17.05 -18.66
CA ARG A 502 7.67 -18.21 -17.77
C ARG A 502 6.64 -18.22 -16.63
N TYR A 503 6.28 -17.06 -16.10
CA TYR A 503 5.31 -16.87 -15.02
C TYR A 503 3.96 -17.52 -15.32
N GLY A 504 3.42 -17.28 -16.52
CA GLY A 504 2.15 -17.88 -16.96
C GLY A 504 2.26 -19.40 -17.14
N ARG A 505 3.37 -19.87 -17.72
CA ARG A 505 3.62 -21.31 -17.93
C ARG A 505 3.70 -22.09 -16.63
N LEU A 506 4.41 -21.55 -15.62
CA LEU A 506 4.55 -22.17 -14.30
C LEU A 506 3.22 -22.30 -13.55
N ARG A 507 2.23 -21.49 -13.93
CA ARG A 507 0.87 -21.50 -13.37
C ARG A 507 -0.12 -22.33 -14.19
N GLY A 508 0.36 -23.08 -15.19
CA GLY A 508 -0.51 -23.92 -16.03
C GLY A 508 -1.41 -23.14 -16.99
N MET A 509 -1.11 -21.86 -17.22
CA MET A 509 -1.95 -20.95 -18.00
C MET A 509 -1.68 -21.09 -19.48
N ASN A 510 -2.75 -21.21 -20.28
CA ASN A 510 -2.63 -21.22 -21.73
C ASN A 510 -2.23 -19.83 -22.22
N ALA A 511 -1.23 -19.74 -23.10
CA ALA A 511 -0.79 -18.46 -23.66
C ALA A 511 -1.93 -17.69 -24.37
N SER A 512 -2.94 -18.40 -24.87
CA SER A 512 -4.09 -17.76 -25.53
C SER A 512 -4.95 -16.90 -24.60
N VAL A 513 -4.99 -17.17 -23.28
CA VAL A 513 -5.79 -16.34 -22.37
C VAL A 513 -5.13 -14.99 -22.07
N SER A 514 -3.85 -14.85 -22.41
CA SER A 514 -3.07 -13.62 -22.27
C SER A 514 -2.73 -13.05 -23.65
N SER A 515 -3.67 -13.07 -24.59
CA SER A 515 -3.52 -12.53 -25.93
C SER A 515 -4.43 -11.33 -26.17
N LYS A 516 -4.11 -10.54 -27.20
CA LYS A 516 -4.92 -9.39 -27.59
C LYS A 516 -6.33 -9.83 -28.04
N GLU A 517 -6.40 -10.93 -28.77
CA GLU A 517 -7.66 -11.51 -29.24
C GLU A 517 -8.57 -11.90 -28.07
N ALA A 518 -8.01 -12.50 -27.02
CA ALA A 518 -8.76 -12.86 -25.81
C ALA A 518 -9.26 -11.62 -25.04
N VAL A 519 -8.48 -10.55 -25.00
CA VAL A 519 -8.87 -9.28 -24.36
C VAL A 519 -10.01 -8.59 -25.13
N GLU A 520 -9.98 -8.69 -26.46
CA GLU A 520 -10.94 -8.02 -27.34
C GLU A 520 -12.28 -8.78 -27.49
N ASP A 521 -12.30 -10.09 -27.24
CA ASP A 521 -13.51 -10.91 -27.28
C ASP A 521 -14.26 -10.86 -25.93
N PRO A 522 -15.47 -10.25 -25.89
CA PRO A 522 -16.26 -10.17 -24.66
C PRO A 522 -16.78 -11.52 -24.16
N ASN A 523 -16.78 -12.58 -24.99
CA ASN A 523 -17.28 -13.90 -24.62
C ASN A 523 -16.19 -14.82 -24.07
N LEU A 524 -14.91 -14.43 -24.24
CA LEU A 524 -13.78 -15.21 -23.77
C LEU A 524 -13.16 -14.55 -22.55
N TRP A 525 -12.99 -15.31 -21.48
CA TRP A 525 -12.24 -14.81 -20.33
C TRP A 525 -10.77 -14.63 -20.72
N SER A 526 -10.22 -13.46 -20.39
CA SER A 526 -8.80 -13.13 -20.57
C SER A 526 -8.13 -12.83 -19.25
N TRP A 527 -6.87 -13.24 -19.12
CA TRP A 527 -6.02 -12.91 -17.98
C TRP A 527 -5.39 -11.51 -18.17
N ARG A 528 -6.24 -10.49 -18.10
CA ARG A 528 -5.91 -9.09 -18.45
C ARG A 528 -4.67 -8.55 -17.73
N TRP A 529 -4.52 -8.83 -16.43
CA TRP A 529 -3.34 -8.43 -15.66
C TRP A 529 -2.05 -8.97 -16.27
N HIS A 530 -2.02 -10.27 -16.58
CA HIS A 530 -0.84 -10.92 -17.17
C HIS A 530 -0.57 -10.43 -18.59
N TYR A 531 -1.62 -10.25 -19.41
CA TYR A 531 -1.49 -9.66 -20.74
C TYR A 531 -0.83 -8.27 -20.70
N ARG A 532 -1.27 -7.41 -19.78
CA ARG A 532 -0.70 -6.07 -19.60
C ARG A 532 0.78 -6.14 -19.23
N ALA A 533 1.11 -6.91 -18.19
CA ALA A 533 2.48 -7.08 -17.73
C ALA A 533 3.40 -7.68 -18.81
N LEU A 534 2.94 -8.72 -19.52
CA LEU A 534 3.69 -9.34 -20.62
C LEU A 534 3.93 -8.37 -21.78
N THR A 535 2.92 -7.59 -22.15
CA THR A 535 3.02 -6.60 -23.22
C THR A 535 4.05 -5.53 -22.89
N VAL A 536 4.03 -5.01 -21.65
CA VAL A 536 5.01 -4.02 -21.18
C VAL A 536 6.41 -4.63 -21.06
N GLN A 537 6.54 -5.88 -20.59
CA GLN A 537 7.83 -6.59 -20.58
C GLN A 537 8.43 -6.69 -21.99
N ASN A 538 7.61 -6.92 -23.01
CA ASN A 538 8.07 -6.95 -24.41
C ASN A 538 8.53 -5.58 -24.89
N LEU A 539 7.86 -4.49 -24.48
CA LEU A 539 8.33 -3.13 -24.77
C LEU A 539 9.68 -2.84 -24.10
N TYR A 540 9.91 -3.33 -22.88
CA TYR A 540 11.23 -3.24 -22.23
C TYR A 540 12.29 -4.08 -22.95
N ASP A 541 11.95 -5.28 -23.45
CA ASP A 541 12.88 -6.09 -24.25
C ASP A 541 13.33 -5.35 -25.51
N GLU A 542 12.41 -4.68 -26.20
CA GLU A 542 12.71 -3.85 -27.37
C GLU A 542 13.55 -2.62 -27.03
N LEU A 543 13.22 -1.91 -25.94
CA LEU A 543 13.98 -0.77 -25.45
C LEU A 543 15.43 -1.17 -25.16
N LEU A 544 15.61 -2.26 -24.40
CA LEU A 544 16.93 -2.77 -24.03
C LEU A 544 17.71 -3.26 -25.25
N GLN A 545 17.05 -3.92 -26.21
CA GLN A 545 17.70 -4.32 -27.46
C GLN A 545 18.22 -3.09 -28.23
N CYS A 546 17.36 -2.09 -28.43
CA CYS A 546 17.74 -0.84 -29.11
C CYS A 546 18.91 -0.14 -28.38
N TRP A 547 18.84 -0.08 -27.06
CA TRP A 547 19.87 0.56 -26.23
C TRP A 547 21.22 -0.17 -26.32
N LEU A 548 21.20 -1.50 -26.25
CA LEU A 548 22.40 -2.33 -26.39
C LEU A 548 23.00 -2.19 -27.79
N ASP A 549 22.19 -2.16 -28.84
CA ASP A 549 22.66 -1.97 -30.22
C ASP A 549 23.29 -0.58 -30.44
N ALA A 550 22.77 0.44 -29.74
CA ALA A 550 23.30 1.81 -29.80
C ALA A 550 24.66 1.95 -29.10
N ASN A 551 24.84 1.28 -27.95
CA ASN A 551 25.99 1.49 -27.06
C ASN A 551 27.07 0.40 -27.18
N PHE A 552 26.70 -0.79 -27.64
CA PHE A 552 27.59 -1.92 -27.89
C PHE A 552 27.36 -2.40 -29.33
N PRO A 553 27.85 -1.68 -30.35
CA PRO A 553 27.54 -2.00 -31.74
C PRO A 553 28.30 -3.25 -32.23
N GLY A 554 27.65 -4.07 -33.05
CA GLY A 554 28.29 -5.20 -33.73
C GLY A 554 27.40 -6.43 -33.82
N SER A 555 27.98 -7.56 -34.25
CA SER A 555 27.31 -8.86 -34.17
C SER A 555 27.07 -9.28 -32.72
N ALA A 556 26.13 -10.20 -32.44
CA ALA A 556 25.89 -10.69 -31.07
C ALA A 556 27.18 -11.17 -30.35
N LYS A 557 28.11 -11.82 -31.08
CA LYS A 557 29.41 -12.23 -30.52
C LYS A 557 30.29 -11.05 -30.13
N GLU A 558 30.21 -9.97 -30.91
CA GLU A 558 30.98 -8.75 -30.69
C GLU A 558 30.39 -7.91 -29.55
N GLN A 559 29.06 -7.85 -29.42
CA GLN A 559 28.39 -7.26 -28.25
C GLN A 559 28.77 -8.02 -26.98
N ASP A 560 28.70 -9.36 -26.99
CA ASP A 560 29.11 -10.20 -25.87
C ASP A 560 30.60 -10.03 -25.54
N ARG A 561 31.44 -9.74 -26.52
CA ARG A 561 32.87 -9.45 -26.29
C ARG A 561 33.03 -8.10 -25.57
N GLN A 562 32.41 -7.04 -26.09
CA GLN A 562 32.46 -5.70 -25.50
C GLN A 562 31.93 -5.70 -24.05
N ILE A 563 30.78 -6.34 -23.80
CA ILE A 563 30.18 -6.49 -22.47
C ILE A 563 31.11 -7.26 -21.51
N ARG A 564 31.81 -8.28 -22.01
CA ARG A 564 32.75 -9.08 -21.19
C ARG A 564 34.04 -8.33 -20.87
N GLU A 565 34.49 -7.48 -21.78
CA GLU A 565 35.70 -6.68 -21.62
C GLU A 565 35.45 -5.39 -20.81
N ASP A 566 34.20 -4.96 -20.65
CA ASP A 566 33.84 -3.78 -19.87
C ASP A 566 33.98 -4.04 -18.35
N PRO A 567 34.95 -3.40 -17.67
CA PRO A 567 35.25 -3.65 -16.26
C PRO A 567 34.15 -3.16 -15.31
N ASP A 568 33.38 -2.14 -15.69
CA ASP A 568 32.29 -1.61 -14.86
C ASP A 568 31.09 -2.55 -14.93
N ILE A 569 30.78 -3.10 -16.12
CA ILE A 569 29.75 -4.13 -16.27
C ILE A 569 30.14 -5.41 -15.55
N GLN A 570 31.39 -5.88 -15.66
CA GLN A 570 31.83 -7.09 -14.94
C GLN A 570 31.68 -6.94 -13.43
N ARG A 571 32.06 -5.77 -12.89
CA ARG A 571 31.95 -5.46 -11.47
C ARG A 571 30.49 -5.40 -11.02
N TRP A 572 29.66 -4.67 -11.75
CA TRP A 572 28.23 -4.56 -11.48
C TRP A 572 27.53 -5.92 -11.56
N TRP A 573 27.76 -6.70 -12.61
CA TRP A 573 27.16 -8.03 -12.75
C TRP A 573 27.60 -8.99 -11.64
N SER A 574 28.88 -8.97 -11.28
CA SER A 574 29.38 -9.78 -10.16
C SER A 574 28.72 -9.39 -8.84
N ALA A 575 28.47 -8.09 -8.62
CA ALA A 575 27.76 -7.60 -7.44
C ALA A 575 26.27 -7.99 -7.48
N MET A 576 25.61 -7.88 -8.63
CA MET A 576 24.23 -8.35 -8.85
C MET A 576 24.12 -9.85 -8.54
N VAL A 577 25.00 -10.69 -9.07
CA VAL A 577 24.99 -12.15 -8.81
C VAL A 577 25.27 -12.46 -7.34
N ARG A 578 26.11 -11.67 -6.66
CA ARG A 578 26.45 -11.89 -5.25
C ARG A 578 25.30 -11.51 -4.32
N HIS A 579 24.69 -10.35 -4.55
CA HIS A 579 23.79 -9.70 -3.59
C HIS A 579 22.31 -9.80 -3.99
N LEU A 580 21.98 -9.86 -5.27
CA LEU A 580 20.60 -10.04 -5.73
C LEU A 580 20.25 -11.53 -5.76
N ARG A 581 19.79 -12.06 -4.62
CA ARG A 581 19.48 -13.49 -4.44
C ARG A 581 18.54 -14.07 -5.51
N PRO A 582 17.48 -13.38 -5.96
CA PRO A 582 16.63 -13.88 -7.03
C PRO A 582 17.38 -14.17 -8.34
N LEU A 583 18.35 -13.32 -8.72
CA LEU A 583 19.20 -13.55 -9.88
C LEU A 583 20.14 -14.74 -9.66
N ARG A 584 20.78 -14.82 -8.49
CA ARG A 584 21.67 -15.94 -8.15
C ARG A 584 20.96 -17.30 -8.23
N ARG A 585 19.71 -17.37 -7.75
CA ARG A 585 18.87 -18.56 -7.86
C ARG A 585 18.54 -18.88 -9.32
N ALA A 586 18.16 -17.88 -10.11
CA ALA A 586 17.88 -18.02 -11.54
C ALA A 586 19.08 -18.63 -12.30
N LEU A 587 20.31 -18.19 -11.99
CA LEU A 587 21.53 -18.77 -12.59
C LEU A 587 21.71 -20.27 -12.29
N GLY A 588 21.26 -20.73 -11.12
CA GLY A 588 21.35 -22.14 -10.72
C GLY A 588 20.25 -23.02 -11.29
N THR A 589 19.06 -22.46 -11.55
CA THR A 589 17.86 -23.24 -11.93
C THR A 589 17.42 -23.05 -13.37
N ALA A 590 17.85 -21.97 -14.03
CA ALA A 590 17.46 -21.60 -15.39
C ALA A 590 18.67 -21.02 -16.16
N PRO A 591 19.65 -21.85 -16.54
CA PRO A 591 20.89 -21.39 -17.19
C PRO A 591 20.65 -20.76 -18.58
N ASP A 592 19.48 -20.98 -19.18
CA ASP A 592 19.03 -20.35 -20.43
C ASP A 592 18.46 -18.93 -20.25
N PHE A 593 18.26 -18.52 -18.99
CA PHE A 593 17.83 -17.17 -18.58
C PHE A 593 19.01 -16.21 -18.45
N ALA A 594 20.06 -16.61 -17.72
CA ALA A 594 21.29 -15.83 -17.57
C ALA A 594 22.46 -16.75 -17.15
N THR A 595 23.69 -16.25 -17.25
CA THR A 595 24.90 -16.96 -16.79
C THR A 595 25.72 -16.12 -15.82
N SER A 596 26.67 -16.74 -15.11
CA SER A 596 27.56 -16.03 -14.17
C SER A 596 28.44 -14.97 -14.85
N THR A 597 28.71 -15.14 -16.15
CA THR A 597 29.35 -14.13 -16.99
C THR A 597 28.27 -13.34 -17.72
N PRO A 598 28.31 -12.00 -17.76
CA PRO A 598 27.27 -11.25 -18.46
C PRO A 598 27.42 -11.43 -19.97
N THR A 599 26.28 -11.59 -20.63
CA THR A 599 26.12 -11.59 -22.09
C THR A 599 25.02 -10.59 -22.45
N ALA A 600 24.99 -10.10 -23.69
CA ALA A 600 23.94 -9.18 -24.14
C ALA A 600 22.55 -9.76 -23.88
N ARG A 601 22.37 -11.05 -24.21
CA ARG A 601 21.13 -11.79 -23.94
C ARG A 601 20.82 -11.90 -22.45
N GLY A 602 21.78 -12.30 -21.62
CA GLY A 602 21.57 -12.47 -20.17
C GLY A 602 21.25 -11.14 -19.46
N LEU A 603 21.91 -10.06 -19.87
CA LEU A 603 21.59 -8.70 -19.43
C LEU A 603 20.16 -8.33 -19.83
N ARG A 604 19.80 -8.51 -21.10
CA ARG A 604 18.47 -8.16 -21.62
C ARG A 604 17.35 -8.94 -20.91
N GLN A 605 17.52 -10.25 -20.74
CA GLN A 605 16.55 -11.11 -20.04
C GLN A 605 16.41 -10.74 -18.57
N SER A 606 17.51 -10.48 -17.87
CA SER A 606 17.46 -10.11 -16.45
C SER A 606 16.84 -8.73 -16.27
N LEU A 607 17.29 -7.74 -17.07
CA LEU A 607 16.82 -6.37 -16.95
C LEU A 607 15.35 -6.24 -17.35
N ARG A 608 14.88 -6.79 -18.47
CA ARG A 608 13.45 -6.66 -18.85
C ARG A 608 12.51 -7.18 -17.76
N THR A 609 12.92 -8.23 -17.06
CA THR A 609 12.18 -8.81 -15.95
C THR A 609 12.24 -7.90 -14.72
N ILE A 610 13.42 -7.42 -14.33
CA ILE A 610 13.53 -6.47 -13.21
C ILE A 610 12.70 -5.22 -13.50
N LEU A 611 12.85 -4.62 -14.69
CA LEU A 611 12.20 -3.38 -15.09
C LEU A 611 10.68 -3.47 -15.02
N VAL A 612 10.05 -4.51 -15.57
CA VAL A 612 8.58 -4.66 -15.49
C VAL A 612 8.09 -4.85 -14.07
N TRP A 613 8.89 -5.48 -13.20
CA TRP A 613 8.50 -5.67 -11.80
C TRP A 613 8.65 -4.41 -10.96
N VAL A 614 9.77 -3.69 -11.09
CA VAL A 614 10.03 -2.48 -10.30
C VAL A 614 9.23 -1.26 -10.75
N SER A 615 8.66 -1.26 -11.95
CA SER A 615 7.77 -0.20 -12.43
C SER A 615 6.32 -0.68 -12.47
N TRP A 616 5.96 -1.41 -13.52
CA TRP A 616 4.58 -1.68 -13.88
C TRP A 616 3.84 -2.54 -12.86
N ILE A 617 4.43 -3.69 -12.49
CA ILE A 617 3.79 -4.62 -11.55
C ILE A 617 3.73 -4.00 -10.17
N HIS A 618 4.80 -3.33 -9.73
CA HIS A 618 4.82 -2.59 -8.47
C HIS A 618 3.62 -1.64 -8.34
N GLU A 619 3.34 -0.84 -9.36
CA GLU A 619 2.16 0.03 -9.40
C GLU A 619 0.86 -0.78 -9.40
N ASP A 620 0.77 -1.83 -10.22
CA ASP A 620 -0.43 -2.68 -10.32
C ASP A 620 -0.72 -3.47 -9.03
N VAL A 621 0.26 -3.72 -8.15
CA VAL A 621 0.04 -4.46 -6.88
C VAL A 621 0.06 -3.57 -5.64
N GLY A 622 0.81 -2.46 -5.68
CA GLY A 622 0.91 -1.51 -4.58
C GLY A 622 -0.18 -0.44 -4.63
N HIS A 623 -0.38 0.22 -5.77
CA HIS A 623 -1.32 1.35 -5.88
C HIS A 623 -2.75 0.89 -6.13
N SER A 624 -2.94 -0.22 -6.86
CA SER A 624 -4.27 -0.81 -7.02
C SER A 624 -4.86 -1.28 -5.68
N ALA A 625 -4.01 -1.54 -4.68
CA ALA A 625 -4.44 -1.98 -3.36
C ALA A 625 -5.42 -0.98 -2.70
N ALA A 626 -5.25 0.32 -3.01
CA ALA A 626 -6.14 1.38 -2.54
C ALA A 626 -7.60 1.19 -2.98
N SER A 627 -7.84 0.67 -4.20
CA SER A 627 -9.18 0.43 -4.73
C SER A 627 -9.95 -0.62 -3.92
N TYR A 628 -9.25 -1.56 -3.28
CA TYR A 628 -9.88 -2.52 -2.37
C TYR A 628 -10.08 -1.95 -0.96
N VAL A 629 -9.12 -1.16 -0.47
CA VAL A 629 -9.19 -0.55 0.87
C VAL A 629 -10.36 0.40 1.03
N TYR A 630 -10.69 1.18 -0.02
CA TYR A 630 -11.87 2.05 0.00
C TYR A 630 -13.20 1.32 -0.18
N ASN A 631 -13.18 -0.02 -0.19
CA ASN A 631 -14.36 -0.87 -0.31
C ASN A 631 -14.36 -1.97 0.77
N PRO A 632 -14.45 -1.62 2.06
CA PRO A 632 -14.40 -2.62 3.13
C PRO A 632 -15.65 -3.52 3.17
N VAL A 633 -16.71 -3.18 2.43
CA VAL A 633 -17.93 -4.00 2.32
C VAL A 633 -17.67 -5.23 1.44
N TYR A 634 -17.15 -5.03 0.22
CA TYR A 634 -16.93 -6.13 -0.72
C TYR A 634 -15.49 -6.67 -0.69
N THR A 635 -14.52 -5.84 -0.33
CA THR A 635 -13.09 -6.20 -0.30
C THR A 635 -12.44 -5.85 1.05
N PRO A 636 -12.89 -6.47 2.15
CA PRO A 636 -12.37 -6.17 3.47
C PRO A 636 -10.91 -6.60 3.61
N MET A 637 -10.08 -5.69 4.12
CA MET A 637 -8.71 -6.02 4.57
C MET A 637 -8.72 -6.81 5.88
N CYS A 638 -9.69 -6.50 6.76
CA CYS A 638 -9.86 -7.12 8.06
C CYS A 638 -11.30 -7.58 8.22
N VAL A 639 -11.50 -8.86 8.51
CA VAL A 639 -12.83 -9.47 8.71
C VAL A 639 -12.98 -9.83 10.18
N PRO A 640 -14.01 -9.32 10.89
CA PRO A 640 -14.31 -9.73 12.27
C PRO A 640 -14.55 -11.24 12.36
N GLU A 641 -14.09 -11.90 13.43
CA GLU A 641 -14.27 -13.36 13.59
C GLU A 641 -15.76 -13.78 13.67
N ASP A 642 -16.61 -12.88 14.16
CA ASP A 642 -18.06 -13.03 14.24
C ASP A 642 -18.81 -12.57 12.98
N GLY A 643 -18.07 -12.06 11.98
CA GLY A 643 -18.61 -11.52 10.73
C GLY A 643 -19.38 -10.20 10.86
N LEU A 644 -19.48 -9.60 12.06
CA LEU A 644 -20.33 -8.45 12.34
C LEU A 644 -19.69 -7.13 11.90
N GLY A 645 -20.30 -6.47 10.92
CA GLY A 645 -19.98 -5.11 10.51
C GLY A 645 -18.57 -4.93 9.93
N ILE A 646 -18.15 -3.67 9.85
CA ILE A 646 -16.82 -3.24 9.39
C ILE A 646 -16.00 -2.72 10.58
N PRO A 647 -14.78 -3.22 10.82
CA PRO A 647 -13.85 -2.66 11.81
C PRO A 647 -13.49 -1.21 11.45
N VAL A 648 -13.97 -0.24 12.23
CA VAL A 648 -13.78 1.19 11.91
C VAL A 648 -12.34 1.61 11.99
N VAL A 649 -11.62 1.20 13.04
CA VAL A 649 -10.25 1.62 13.31
C VAL A 649 -9.32 1.05 12.25
N SER A 650 -9.42 -0.25 11.95
CA SER A 650 -8.73 -0.83 10.81
C SER A 650 -9.05 -0.11 9.50
N PHE A 651 -10.32 0.18 9.22
CA PHE A 651 -10.72 0.86 7.98
C PHE A 651 -10.15 2.29 7.90
N ALA A 652 -10.25 3.06 8.98
CA ALA A 652 -9.75 4.42 9.06
C ALA A 652 -8.22 4.45 8.94
N TRP A 653 -7.52 3.52 9.59
CA TRP A 653 -6.07 3.36 9.47
C TRP A 653 -5.66 3.05 8.04
N ASN A 654 -6.27 2.04 7.41
CA ASN A 654 -5.95 1.69 6.02
C ASN A 654 -6.24 2.84 5.07
N THR A 655 -7.39 3.49 5.22
CA THR A 655 -7.74 4.69 4.45
C THR A 655 -6.70 5.79 4.66
N ALA A 656 -6.29 6.06 5.89
CA ALA A 656 -5.27 7.07 6.19
C ALA A 656 -3.89 6.69 5.67
N ALA A 657 -3.49 5.42 5.75
CA ALA A 657 -2.24 4.91 5.22
C ALA A 657 -2.21 5.08 3.70
N TYR A 658 -3.18 4.53 2.96
CA TYR A 658 -3.25 4.64 1.49
C TYR A 658 -3.50 6.06 0.99
N ARG A 659 -4.01 6.97 1.83
CA ARG A 659 -4.03 8.40 1.51
C ARG A 659 -2.72 9.08 1.84
N GLY A 660 -2.06 8.71 2.95
CA GLY A 660 -0.88 9.35 3.56
C GLY A 660 0.45 8.88 3.06
N PHE A 661 0.47 7.73 2.41
CA PHE A 661 1.39 7.37 1.35
C PHE A 661 1.20 8.34 0.17
N VAL A 662 1.47 9.62 0.41
CA VAL A 662 1.57 10.62 -0.64
C VAL A 662 3.03 10.66 -1.07
N PHE A 663 3.17 10.12 -2.26
CA PHE A 663 4.35 9.90 -3.06
C PHE A 663 5.35 11.05 -3.02
N LEU A 664 6.58 10.70 -2.69
CA LEU A 664 7.76 11.34 -3.28
C LEU A 664 7.48 11.53 -4.78
N GLU A 665 7.23 12.74 -5.28
CA GLU A 665 6.89 12.93 -6.70
C GLU A 665 7.97 12.29 -7.59
N ARG A 666 7.58 11.31 -8.42
CA ARG A 666 8.51 10.54 -9.26
C ARG A 666 8.39 10.82 -10.75
N ALA A 667 9.30 10.20 -11.51
CA ALA A 667 9.25 10.24 -12.95
C ALA A 667 8.27 9.15 -13.37
N THR A 668 7.26 9.53 -14.14
CA THR A 668 6.40 8.55 -14.79
C THR A 668 7.07 8.03 -16.05
N LEU A 669 6.69 6.84 -16.51
CA LEU A 669 7.23 6.24 -17.74
C LEU A 669 7.04 7.13 -18.98
N LEU A 670 6.04 8.03 -18.96
CA LEU A 670 5.72 8.95 -20.05
C LEU A 670 6.19 10.40 -19.80
N GLU A 671 6.86 10.68 -18.68
CA GLU A 671 7.49 11.99 -18.44
C GLU A 671 8.70 12.20 -19.36
N ASP A 672 8.97 13.47 -19.70
CA ASP A 672 10.17 13.81 -20.46
C ASP A 672 11.42 13.41 -19.65
N PRO A 673 12.30 12.56 -20.20
CA PRO A 673 13.47 12.09 -19.46
C PRO A 673 14.45 13.25 -19.24
N PRO A 674 15.01 13.42 -18.03
CA PRO A 674 16.00 14.47 -17.78
C PRO A 674 17.24 14.25 -18.65
N GLY A 675 17.80 15.35 -19.18
CA GLY A 675 18.90 15.27 -20.15
C GLY A 675 20.14 14.51 -19.68
N PHE A 676 20.39 14.43 -18.36
CA PHE A 676 21.56 13.71 -17.83
C PHE A 676 21.48 12.17 -17.97
N TRP A 677 20.32 11.63 -18.33
CA TRP A 677 20.16 10.21 -18.70
C TRP A 677 20.78 9.87 -20.07
N PHE A 678 21.27 10.85 -20.82
CA PHE A 678 21.78 10.67 -22.18
C PHE A 678 23.21 11.23 -22.34
N ASP A 679 23.83 10.94 -23.48
CA ASP A 679 25.27 11.18 -23.70
C ASP A 679 25.62 12.66 -23.81
N SER A 680 24.64 13.50 -24.08
CA SER A 680 24.82 14.94 -24.27
C SER A 680 23.61 15.70 -23.77
N VAL A 681 23.86 16.91 -23.28
CA VAL A 681 22.83 17.80 -22.73
C VAL A 681 22.95 19.14 -23.43
N GLU A 682 21.97 19.46 -24.28
CA GLU A 682 21.78 20.79 -24.81
C GLU A 682 20.97 21.62 -23.83
N CYS A 683 21.61 22.64 -23.26
CA CYS A 683 20.96 23.57 -22.35
C CYS A 683 20.68 24.90 -23.06
N GLN A 684 19.42 25.29 -23.13
CA GLN A 684 18.99 26.58 -23.66
C GLN A 684 18.44 27.49 -22.54
N GLY A 685 18.70 28.80 -22.62
CA GLY A 685 18.20 29.81 -21.67
C GLY A 685 19.26 30.47 -20.77
N LEU A 686 18.89 31.58 -20.14
CA LEU A 686 19.68 32.28 -19.11
C LEU A 686 19.68 31.48 -17.80
N TRP A 687 20.66 31.70 -16.91
CA TRP A 687 21.00 30.82 -15.78
C TRP A 687 19.80 30.35 -14.90
N TRP A 688 18.77 31.18 -14.70
CA TRP A 688 17.55 30.83 -13.94
C TRP A 688 16.39 30.28 -14.79
N TRP A 689 16.51 30.26 -16.12
CA TRP A 689 15.55 29.67 -17.09
C TRP A 689 16.18 28.53 -17.91
N ARG A 690 17.35 28.03 -17.49
CA ARG A 690 18.13 27.08 -18.26
C ARG A 690 17.41 25.72 -18.31
N ARG A 691 16.87 25.36 -19.47
CA ARG A 691 16.30 24.03 -19.73
C ARG A 691 17.33 23.19 -20.45
N CYS A 692 17.63 22.03 -19.88
CA CYS A 692 18.64 21.10 -20.35
C CYS A 692 17.94 19.84 -20.85
N ALA A 693 18.07 19.54 -22.13
CA ALA A 693 17.48 18.36 -22.79
C ALA A 693 18.56 17.59 -23.55
N ALA A 694 18.33 16.32 -23.85
CA ALA A 694 19.23 15.58 -24.73
C ALA A 694 19.12 16.11 -26.19
N PRO A 695 20.23 16.18 -26.96
CA PRO A 695 20.16 16.58 -28.34
C PRO A 695 19.39 15.56 -29.17
N SER A 696 18.70 16.05 -30.20
CA SER A 696 17.83 15.27 -31.08
C SER A 696 18.53 14.15 -31.87
N GLY A 697 19.87 14.05 -31.83
CA GLY A 697 20.67 13.03 -32.50
C GLY A 697 21.17 11.88 -31.63
N ASP A 698 20.85 11.86 -30.32
CA ASP A 698 21.25 10.78 -29.42
C ASP A 698 20.44 9.50 -29.72
N LYS A 699 21.13 8.40 -30.05
CA LYS A 699 20.49 7.12 -30.40
C LYS A 699 19.74 6.52 -29.21
N SER A 700 20.27 6.68 -28.00
CA SER A 700 19.68 6.19 -26.75
C SER A 700 18.40 6.96 -26.42
N LEU A 701 18.37 8.27 -26.68
CA LEU A 701 17.12 9.06 -26.64
C LEU A 701 16.09 8.52 -27.63
N GLY A 702 16.51 8.24 -28.88
CA GLY A 702 15.62 7.66 -29.89
C GLY A 702 15.00 6.32 -29.48
N CYS A 703 15.74 5.47 -28.76
CA CYS A 703 15.22 4.23 -28.20
C CYS A 703 14.15 4.49 -27.13
N PHE A 704 14.39 5.42 -26.21
CA PHE A 704 13.44 5.76 -25.14
C PHE A 704 12.18 6.45 -25.69
N THR A 705 12.33 7.40 -26.62
CA THR A 705 11.19 8.06 -27.28
C THR A 705 10.29 7.05 -27.99
N ARG A 706 10.88 6.07 -28.71
CA ARG A 706 10.10 5.01 -29.36
C ARG A 706 9.36 4.14 -28.33
N PHE A 707 9.99 3.82 -27.21
CA PHE A 707 9.34 3.11 -26.10
C PHE A 707 8.14 3.91 -25.58
N GLN A 708 8.31 5.21 -25.30
CA GLN A 708 7.24 6.08 -24.82
C GLN A 708 6.11 6.25 -25.82
N GLU A 709 6.41 6.38 -27.12
CA GLU A 709 5.41 6.44 -28.19
C GLU A 709 4.57 5.16 -28.23
N LYS A 710 5.21 3.98 -28.19
CA LYS A 710 4.50 2.70 -28.17
C LYS A 710 3.67 2.54 -26.90
N LEU A 711 4.20 2.92 -25.76
CA LEU A 711 3.51 2.85 -24.48
C LEU A 711 2.28 3.78 -24.48
N ARG A 712 2.42 5.02 -24.97
CA ARG A 712 1.31 5.97 -25.14
C ARG A 712 0.23 5.41 -26.06
N LYS A 713 0.64 4.83 -27.19
CA LYS A 713 -0.28 4.18 -28.13
C LYS A 713 -1.05 3.03 -27.49
N LEU A 714 -0.44 2.23 -26.60
CA LEU A 714 -1.18 1.22 -25.84
C LEU A 714 -2.28 1.87 -24.98
N GLY A 715 -1.93 2.94 -24.25
CA GLY A 715 -2.91 3.67 -23.42
C GLY A 715 -4.07 4.29 -24.21
N GLU A 716 -3.86 4.61 -25.49
CA GLU A 716 -4.87 5.20 -26.37
C GLU A 716 -5.71 4.16 -27.13
N GLU A 717 -5.08 3.08 -27.61
CA GLU A 717 -5.69 2.17 -28.59
C GLU A 717 -6.02 0.78 -28.03
N ASP A 718 -5.32 0.33 -26.98
CA ASP A 718 -5.50 -1.01 -26.45
C ASP A 718 -6.54 -1.04 -25.33
N LYS A 719 -7.57 -1.88 -25.44
CA LYS A 719 -8.68 -1.95 -24.46
C LYS A 719 -8.17 -2.31 -23.06
N ALA A 720 -7.19 -3.22 -22.94
CA ALA A 720 -6.69 -3.59 -21.63
C ALA A 720 -6.00 -2.41 -20.94
N PHE A 721 -5.42 -1.47 -21.70
CA PHE A 721 -4.64 -0.34 -21.18
C PHE A 721 -5.47 0.93 -21.00
N SER A 722 -6.38 1.21 -21.93
CA SER A 722 -7.23 2.42 -21.97
C SER A 722 -8.37 2.41 -20.94
N GLU A 723 -8.79 1.24 -20.43
CA GLU A 723 -9.89 1.11 -19.46
C GLU A 723 -9.48 1.38 -18.00
N CYS A 724 -8.21 1.72 -17.72
CA CYS A 724 -7.67 1.89 -16.36
C CYS A 724 -8.43 2.92 -15.50
N GLU A 725 -8.85 4.06 -16.08
CA GLU A 725 -9.60 5.11 -15.36
C GLU A 725 -11.04 4.68 -15.06
N LYS A 726 -11.55 3.68 -15.79
CA LYS A 726 -12.89 3.15 -15.59
C LYS A 726 -12.93 2.05 -14.56
N SER A 727 -11.90 1.20 -14.49
CA SER A 727 -11.89 0.02 -13.61
C SER A 727 -11.15 0.24 -12.29
N GLY A 728 -10.21 1.20 -12.19
CA GLY A 728 -9.46 1.53 -10.97
C GLY A 728 -8.58 0.43 -10.37
N PHE A 729 -8.71 -0.82 -10.83
CA PHE A 729 -7.93 -1.99 -10.39
C PHE A 729 -6.57 -2.14 -11.09
N TYR A 730 -6.31 -1.31 -12.11
CA TYR A 730 -5.03 -1.29 -12.80
C TYR A 730 -4.49 0.13 -12.91
N SER A 731 -3.17 0.23 -13.00
CA SER A 731 -2.46 1.49 -13.17
C SER A 731 -2.75 2.09 -14.54
N CYS A 732 -2.94 3.41 -14.58
CA CYS A 732 -3.05 4.10 -15.85
C CYS A 732 -1.70 4.35 -16.47
N VAL A 733 -1.59 4.13 -17.79
CA VAL A 733 -0.33 4.25 -18.54
C VAL A 733 0.39 5.58 -18.26
N GLY A 734 -0.36 6.68 -18.24
CA GLY A 734 0.17 8.02 -17.96
C GLY A 734 0.54 8.31 -16.51
N ARG A 735 0.32 7.36 -15.59
CA ARG A 735 0.58 7.50 -14.15
C ARG A 735 1.60 6.47 -13.63
N VAL A 736 1.99 5.48 -14.43
CA VAL A 736 2.94 4.45 -14.00
C VAL A 736 4.31 5.09 -13.74
N GLU A 737 4.82 4.93 -12.52
CA GLU A 737 6.14 5.41 -12.13
C GLU A 737 7.25 4.51 -12.68
N THR A 738 8.46 5.07 -12.79
CA THR A 738 9.60 4.34 -13.34
C THR A 738 10.24 3.37 -12.35
N ALA A 739 10.00 3.48 -11.04
CA ALA A 739 10.66 2.67 -10.00
C ALA A 739 9.80 2.50 -8.73
N VAL A 740 10.07 1.46 -7.95
CA VAL A 740 9.32 1.06 -6.73
C VAL A 740 9.16 2.21 -5.76
N SER A 741 7.93 2.72 -5.64
CA SER A 741 7.48 3.74 -4.70
C SER A 741 6.55 3.20 -3.62
N SER A 742 6.25 4.00 -2.62
CA SER A 742 5.30 3.64 -1.58
C SER A 742 4.77 4.88 -0.94
#